data_AF-A0A8T5UEV0-F1
#
_entry.id   AF-A0A8T5UEV0-F1
#
_cell.length_a   1.000
_cell.length_b   1.000
_cell.length_c   1.000
_cell.angle_alpha   90.00
_cell.angle_beta   90.00
_cell.angle_gamma   90.00
#
_symmetry.space_group_name_H-M   'P 1'
#
loop_
_entity.id
_entity.type
_entity.pdbx_description
1 polymer ?
#
loop_
_entity_poly.entity_id
_entity_poly.type
_entity_poly.pdbx_seq_one_letter_code
_entity_poly.pdbx_strand_id
1 'polypeptide(L)'
;MKILLIHTDGVEVIKNKEATSNPQIFPEKTIEMDGLILVAYVSVEDQDTYDIDLIAKQGAKVIEEAILQITDFPEKIRIKNEEIREHNQKIANGKIKGKERKLLGLIKEREMYRVDKVLVYPWAHLSKFLSNEKNAMDVCPKISKILNDNGIEASYSPFGWYKSFKINCIGHEVAEMYRDVKLYIQPEEHIVNAVFKVITTDGNELNIEFDENKNVIPPNGFRDEDFYQFLKSELGSAREDEGIEPAHLKVMKEFELVDFDENSDKGNLRWYSNGVIMKNLIKTFIEDRIIDYGAILIDTPIMYTVKNKKLTAQTARFPARTYWVESGSDRYLLRFASDFLLFDMFSSMNLKPQYFPMRVYEYEQYDFRREQEGELTGLRRLRGFIMPDMHTLCKDLKSSIEEFKSQYFLIKNLLDDLGIKSYILFRTTQEFFRDNKDWIKDLIQKEGQPALLELWEERYYYFVLKFERPVLSAQNKSATLSTNQIDVESSLESMIDNKGIKRQKYNINFTDEDGETKYPVILHNSPTGGLERILWGLIETAIRDKDKIVPGFKTWLSPIQVRILTISNDQHDYAEKILEILSKESYRVDYDDRNEKLGKKIRQSEIDWIPYTIILGKKEQEDQTISVRKRLIGHPIGPKKETSKNVNNIKLSELIEMLNEDTKGFPKHKLPKPFRKFSTKVYFRK
;
A
#
# COMPACT_ATOMS: atom_id res chain seq x y z
N MET A 1 -2.35 -22.44 9.30
CA MET A 1 -2.65 -23.50 10.29
C MET A 1 -3.90 -23.12 11.07
N LYS A 2 -4.75 -24.08 11.44
CA LYS A 2 -5.95 -23.82 12.26
C LYS A 2 -5.83 -24.46 13.63
N ILE A 3 -6.23 -23.75 14.67
CA ILE A 3 -6.26 -24.24 16.04
C ILE A 3 -7.66 -24.05 16.62
N LEU A 4 -8.26 -25.12 17.14
CA LEU A 4 -9.43 -25.05 18.02
C LEU A 4 -8.96 -25.35 19.44
N LEU A 5 -9.22 -24.42 20.34
CA LEU A 5 -8.86 -24.51 21.75
C LEU A 5 -10.13 -24.82 22.55
N ILE A 6 -10.07 -25.88 23.36
CA ILE A 6 -11.16 -26.25 24.27
C ILE A 6 -10.60 -26.38 25.68
N HIS A 7 -11.15 -25.60 26.61
CA HIS A 7 -10.81 -25.66 28.02
C HIS A 7 -11.69 -26.71 28.73
N THR A 8 -11.05 -27.74 29.27
CA THR A 8 -11.69 -28.96 29.77
C THR A 8 -11.19 -29.31 31.17
N ASP A 9 -12.04 -29.98 31.93
CA ASP A 9 -11.65 -30.64 33.18
C ASP A 9 -11.27 -32.08 32.89
N GLY A 10 -9.96 -32.30 32.81
CA GLY A 10 -9.34 -33.54 32.37
C GLY A 10 -9.49 -33.83 30.87
N VAL A 11 -8.64 -34.72 30.37
CA VAL A 11 -8.74 -35.28 29.01
C VAL A 11 -8.17 -36.70 28.97
N GLU A 12 -8.85 -37.58 28.22
CA GLU A 12 -8.39 -38.93 27.93
C GLU A 12 -8.35 -39.15 26.41
N VAL A 13 -7.23 -39.66 25.89
CA VAL A 13 -7.06 -40.03 24.48
C VAL A 13 -6.56 -41.47 24.39
N ILE A 14 -7.37 -42.34 23.79
CA ILE A 14 -7.06 -43.77 23.66
C ILE A 14 -6.60 -44.07 22.24
N LYS A 15 -5.45 -44.73 22.12
CA LYS A 15 -4.90 -45.24 20.85
C LYS A 15 -5.70 -46.46 20.39
N ASN A 16 -6.28 -46.41 19.19
CA ASN A 16 -7.05 -47.53 18.63
C ASN A 16 -6.28 -48.28 17.53
N LYS A 17 -6.24 -47.73 16.30
CA LYS A 17 -5.66 -48.41 15.12
C LYS A 17 -4.86 -47.43 14.27
N GLU A 18 -3.92 -47.94 13.49
CA GLU A 18 -3.22 -47.14 12.48
C GLU A 18 -4.19 -46.56 11.45
N ALA A 19 -4.05 -45.27 11.16
CA ALA A 19 -4.85 -44.54 10.17
C ALA A 19 -4.04 -44.20 8.90
N THR A 20 -2.72 -44.33 8.94
CA THR A 20 -1.81 -43.99 7.82
C THR A 20 -0.71 -45.04 7.68
N SER A 21 -0.05 -45.10 6.53
CA SER A 21 1.03 -46.06 6.26
C SER A 21 2.34 -45.79 7.02
N ASN A 22 2.52 -44.60 7.60
CA ASN A 22 3.70 -44.22 8.36
C ASN A 22 3.30 -43.39 9.60
N PRO A 23 2.68 -44.00 10.62
CA PRO A 23 2.24 -43.28 11.81
C PRO A 23 3.44 -42.85 12.68
N GLN A 24 3.27 -41.78 13.46
CA GLN A 24 4.25 -41.42 14.50
C GLN A 24 4.27 -42.48 15.61
N ILE A 25 5.40 -42.60 16.29
CA ILE A 25 5.54 -43.51 17.43
C ILE A 25 4.55 -43.06 18.52
N PHE A 26 3.65 -43.96 18.90
CA PHE A 26 2.73 -43.78 20.02
C PHE A 26 3.05 -44.88 21.05
N PRO A 27 3.96 -44.60 22.01
CA PRO A 27 4.47 -45.61 22.93
C PRO A 27 3.44 -46.02 23.98
N GLU A 28 2.57 -45.10 24.38
CA GLU A 28 1.55 -45.31 25.39
C GLU A 28 0.22 -45.77 24.76
N LYS A 29 -0.60 -46.51 25.51
CA LYS A 29 -1.92 -46.95 25.04
C LYS A 29 -2.99 -45.86 25.21
N THR A 30 -2.81 -45.00 26.20
CA THR A 30 -3.72 -43.91 26.57
C THR A 30 -2.90 -42.71 27.01
N ILE A 31 -3.31 -41.50 26.63
CA ILE A 31 -2.85 -40.23 27.21
C ILE A 31 -3.96 -39.77 28.15
N GLU A 32 -3.65 -39.64 29.44
CA GLU A 32 -4.59 -39.20 30.47
C GLU A 32 -3.98 -37.99 31.19
N MET A 33 -4.73 -36.90 31.28
CA MET A 33 -4.30 -35.67 31.94
C MET A 33 -5.41 -35.18 32.85
N ASP A 34 -5.09 -35.00 34.12
CA ASP A 34 -5.97 -34.44 35.14
C ASP A 34 -5.78 -32.92 35.30
N GLY A 35 -6.82 -32.25 35.78
CA GLY A 35 -6.84 -30.80 36.04
C GLY A 35 -7.47 -29.99 34.91
N LEU A 36 -7.26 -28.67 34.94
CA LEU A 36 -7.80 -27.75 33.94
C LEU A 36 -6.91 -27.74 32.70
N ILE A 37 -7.31 -28.50 31.67
CA ILE A 37 -6.50 -28.72 30.47
C ILE A 37 -7.01 -27.87 29.32
N LEU A 38 -6.09 -27.20 28.62
CA LEU A 38 -6.38 -26.59 27.33
C LEU A 38 -6.01 -27.57 26.21
N VAL A 39 -7.02 -28.16 25.57
CA VAL A 39 -6.80 -29.03 24.41
C VAL A 39 -6.73 -28.16 23.16
N ALA A 40 -5.56 -28.15 22.53
CA ALA A 40 -5.30 -27.46 21.28
C ALA A 40 -5.40 -28.45 20.12
N TYR A 41 -6.56 -28.51 19.47
CA TYR A 41 -6.75 -29.24 18.23
C TYR A 41 -6.10 -28.47 17.08
N VAL A 42 -5.11 -29.07 16.41
CA VAL A 42 -4.27 -28.43 15.40
C VAL A 42 -4.46 -29.10 14.05
N SER A 43 -4.68 -28.30 13.01
CA SER A 43 -4.69 -28.74 11.61
C SER A 43 -3.69 -27.94 10.80
N VAL A 44 -2.76 -28.65 10.15
CA VAL A 44 -1.72 -28.08 9.29
C VAL A 44 -2.20 -28.11 7.84
N GLU A 45 -2.14 -26.97 7.17
CA GLU A 45 -2.60 -26.80 5.79
C GLU A 45 -1.41 -26.91 4.80
N ASP A 46 -1.62 -27.28 3.53
CA ASP A 46 -0.50 -27.50 2.57
C ASP A 46 0.49 -26.32 2.51
N GLN A 47 -0.04 -25.10 2.46
CA GLN A 47 0.70 -23.83 2.42
C GLN A 47 1.57 -23.56 3.66
N ASP A 48 1.34 -24.31 4.74
CA ASP A 48 2.04 -24.15 6.02
C ASP A 48 3.40 -24.87 6.01
N THR A 49 3.59 -25.86 5.15
CA THR A 49 4.71 -26.79 5.32
C THR A 49 6.07 -26.33 4.81
N TYR A 50 6.17 -25.10 4.27
CA TYR A 50 7.45 -24.57 3.80
C TYR A 50 8.43 -24.23 4.96
N ASP A 51 7.94 -23.90 6.16
CA ASP A 51 8.76 -23.59 7.35
C ASP A 51 8.02 -24.01 8.64
N ILE A 52 8.04 -25.31 8.94
CA ILE A 52 7.32 -25.89 10.09
C ILE A 52 7.74 -25.31 11.45
N ASP A 53 8.96 -24.76 11.55
CA ASP A 53 9.47 -24.14 12.78
C ASP A 53 8.80 -22.80 13.05
N LEU A 54 8.64 -21.97 12.02
CA LEU A 54 7.89 -20.72 12.13
C LEU A 54 6.45 -20.98 12.58
N ILE A 55 5.82 -22.02 12.03
CA ILE A 55 4.40 -22.32 12.29
C ILE A 55 4.20 -22.84 13.69
N ALA A 56 5.08 -23.73 14.14
CA ALA A 56 5.04 -24.24 15.49
C ALA A 56 5.21 -23.10 16.51
N LYS A 57 6.12 -22.14 16.25
CA LYS A 57 6.28 -20.94 17.07
C LYS A 57 5.00 -20.09 17.12
N GLN A 58 4.36 -19.85 15.98
CA GLN A 58 3.10 -19.11 15.92
C GLN A 58 1.96 -19.84 16.62
N GLY A 59 1.89 -21.17 16.48
CA GLY A 59 0.94 -22.02 17.18
C GLY A 59 1.08 -21.95 18.70
N ALA A 60 2.31 -22.08 19.19
CA ALA A 60 2.63 -21.96 20.61
C ALA A 60 2.24 -20.58 21.15
N LYS A 61 2.60 -19.50 20.45
CA LYS A 61 2.20 -18.13 20.83
C LYS A 61 0.68 -17.95 20.92
N VAL A 62 -0.08 -18.51 19.98
CA VAL A 62 -1.56 -18.43 20.00
C VAL A 62 -2.15 -19.19 21.20
N ILE A 63 -1.53 -20.31 21.60
CA ILE A 63 -1.92 -21.07 22.79
C ILE A 63 -1.60 -20.26 24.06
N GLU A 64 -0.40 -19.66 24.14
CA GLU A 64 0.00 -18.79 25.25
C GLU A 64 -0.94 -17.59 25.43
N GLU A 65 -1.27 -16.89 24.34
CA GLU A 65 -2.21 -15.78 24.35
C GLU A 65 -3.61 -16.21 24.84
N ALA A 66 -4.03 -17.44 24.50
CA ALA A 66 -5.30 -17.97 24.99
C ALA A 66 -5.25 -18.32 26.48
N ILE A 67 -4.15 -18.88 26.99
CA ILE A 67 -3.94 -19.15 28.42
C ILE A 67 -4.02 -17.84 29.21
N LEU A 68 -3.36 -16.78 28.73
CA LEU A 68 -3.46 -15.44 29.32
C LEU A 68 -4.88 -14.91 29.24
N GLN A 69 -5.56 -15.06 28.11
CA GLN A 69 -6.93 -14.62 27.95
C GLN A 69 -7.90 -15.32 28.91
N ILE A 70 -7.73 -16.62 29.16
CA ILE A 70 -8.51 -17.39 30.14
C ILE A 70 -8.19 -16.87 31.55
N THR A 71 -6.91 -16.82 31.91
CA THR A 71 -6.44 -16.45 33.25
C THR A 71 -6.84 -15.03 33.65
N ASP A 72 -6.75 -14.08 32.72
CA ASP A 72 -7.06 -12.66 32.96
C ASP A 72 -8.55 -12.34 32.84
N PHE A 73 -9.39 -13.29 32.39
CA PHE A 73 -10.81 -13.02 32.13
C PHE A 73 -11.57 -12.48 33.35
N PRO A 74 -11.41 -13.06 34.57
CA PRO A 74 -12.03 -12.53 35.79
C PRO A 74 -11.66 -11.07 36.06
N GLU A 75 -10.40 -10.71 35.82
CA GLU A 75 -9.89 -9.37 36.06
C GLU A 75 -10.43 -8.36 35.03
N LYS A 76 -10.52 -8.76 33.75
CA LYS A 76 -11.17 -7.95 32.70
C LYS A 76 -12.63 -7.66 33.03
N ILE A 77 -13.35 -8.64 33.56
CA ILE A 77 -14.74 -8.45 34.02
C ILE A 77 -14.80 -7.49 35.22
N ARG A 78 -13.87 -7.59 36.17
CA ARG A 78 -13.76 -6.65 37.29
C ARG A 78 -13.58 -5.21 36.82
N ILE A 79 -12.59 -4.95 35.95
CA ILE A 79 -12.30 -3.62 35.39
C ILE A 79 -13.51 -3.07 34.63
N LYS A 80 -14.12 -3.86 33.76
CA LYS A 80 -15.30 -3.45 33.00
C LYS A 80 -16.50 -3.14 33.90
N ASN A 81 -16.64 -3.86 35.01
CA ASN A 81 -17.65 -3.55 36.02
C ASN A 81 -17.37 -2.25 36.75
N GLU A 82 -16.11 -1.86 36.97
CA GLU A 82 -15.75 -0.54 37.50
C GLU A 82 -16.14 0.58 36.54
N GLU A 83 -15.84 0.43 35.25
CA GLU A 83 -16.27 1.38 34.21
C GLU A 83 -17.81 1.51 34.15
N ILE A 84 -18.52 0.38 34.27
CA ILE A 84 -19.99 0.37 34.33
C ILE A 84 -20.50 1.10 35.58
N ARG A 85 -19.89 0.88 36.75
CA ARG A 85 -20.24 1.59 37.99
C ARG A 85 -20.05 3.09 37.84
N GLU A 86 -18.90 3.53 37.31
CA GLU A 86 -18.65 4.94 37.06
C GLU A 86 -19.63 5.55 36.05
N HIS A 87 -19.92 4.83 34.96
CA HIS A 87 -20.90 5.26 33.96
C HIS A 87 -22.29 5.43 34.58
N ASN A 88 -22.75 4.45 35.35
CA ASN A 88 -24.04 4.49 36.03
C ASN A 88 -24.09 5.60 37.09
N GLN A 89 -23.00 5.82 37.83
CA GLN A 89 -22.90 6.91 38.81
C GLN A 89 -22.98 8.29 38.11
N LYS A 90 -22.38 8.45 36.93
CA LYS A 90 -22.51 9.68 36.12
C LYS A 90 -23.95 9.89 35.63
N ILE A 91 -24.69 8.83 35.30
CA ILE A 91 -26.13 8.90 34.97
C ILE A 91 -26.95 9.29 36.21
N ALA A 92 -26.75 8.60 37.34
CA ALA A 92 -27.47 8.86 38.58
C ALA A 92 -27.26 10.29 39.11
N ASN A 93 -26.05 10.84 38.94
CA ASN A 93 -25.72 12.21 39.30
C ASN A 93 -26.13 13.25 38.23
N GLY A 94 -26.83 12.85 37.17
CA GLY A 94 -27.32 13.75 36.11
C GLY A 94 -26.24 14.35 35.20
N LYS A 95 -24.99 13.87 35.26
CA LYS A 95 -23.88 14.38 34.45
C LYS A 95 -23.95 13.95 32.98
N ILE A 96 -24.60 12.82 32.68
CA ILE A 96 -24.82 12.31 31.33
C ILE A 96 -26.24 11.75 31.18
N LYS A 97 -26.86 11.91 30.01
CA LYS A 97 -28.17 11.30 29.70
C LYS A 97 -27.97 9.88 29.15
N GLY A 98 -28.70 8.89 29.67
CA GLY A 98 -28.61 7.50 29.22
C GLY A 98 -29.36 6.51 30.11
N LYS A 99 -29.29 5.22 29.77
CA LYS A 99 -29.78 4.11 30.60
C LYS A 99 -28.62 3.49 31.37
N GLU A 100 -28.87 3.09 32.61
CA GLU A 100 -27.90 2.33 33.41
C GLU A 100 -27.55 1.00 32.72
N ARG A 101 -26.26 0.66 32.77
CA ARG A 101 -25.72 -0.60 32.26
C ARG A 101 -25.71 -1.64 33.37
N LYS A 102 -26.03 -2.89 33.05
CA LYS A 102 -25.98 -4.00 34.01
C LYS A 102 -24.53 -4.44 34.24
N LEU A 103 -24.20 -4.80 35.49
CA LEU A 103 -22.93 -5.45 35.81
C LEU A 103 -22.87 -6.83 35.15
N LEU A 104 -21.66 -7.21 34.77
CA LEU A 104 -21.33 -8.51 34.22
C LEU A 104 -20.95 -9.47 35.36
N GLY A 105 -21.41 -10.72 35.31
CA GLY A 105 -21.00 -11.79 36.22
C GLY A 105 -20.21 -12.85 35.46
N LEU A 106 -19.40 -13.61 36.19
CA LEU A 106 -18.73 -14.81 35.64
C LEU A 106 -19.70 -15.98 35.67
N ILE A 107 -19.65 -16.84 34.65
CA ILE A 107 -20.43 -18.09 34.60
C ILE A 107 -19.91 -19.12 35.61
N LYS A 108 -18.60 -19.11 35.90
CA LYS A 108 -17.94 -20.03 36.84
C LYS A 108 -17.22 -19.26 37.95
N GLU A 109 -16.81 -19.99 38.98
CA GLU A 109 -15.93 -19.47 40.03
C GLU A 109 -14.58 -19.03 39.45
N ARG A 110 -13.95 -18.01 40.06
CA ARG A 110 -12.72 -17.37 39.55
C ARG A 110 -11.59 -18.39 39.36
N GLU A 111 -11.51 -19.39 40.22
CA GLU A 111 -10.49 -20.43 40.23
C GLU A 111 -10.55 -21.33 38.99
N MET A 112 -11.70 -21.39 38.31
CA MET A 112 -11.90 -22.17 37.09
C MET A 112 -11.30 -21.49 35.84
N TYR A 113 -10.91 -20.22 35.94
CA TYR A 113 -10.29 -19.47 34.85
C TYR A 113 -8.77 -19.51 34.99
N ARG A 114 -8.18 -20.69 34.81
CA ARG A 114 -6.74 -20.91 34.69
C ARG A 114 -6.50 -22.14 33.83
N VAL A 115 -5.29 -22.33 33.33
CA VAL A 115 -4.90 -23.53 32.59
C VAL A 115 -3.73 -24.18 33.32
N ASP A 116 -3.89 -25.44 33.73
CA ASP A 116 -2.87 -26.20 34.42
C ASP A 116 -1.90 -26.85 33.42
N LYS A 117 -2.41 -27.43 32.32
CA LYS A 117 -1.60 -28.08 31.27
C LYS A 117 -2.21 -27.95 29.88
N VAL A 118 -1.43 -28.26 28.85
CA VAL A 118 -1.86 -28.22 27.44
C VAL A 118 -1.73 -29.59 26.77
N LEU A 119 -2.75 -29.98 26.00
CA LEU A 119 -2.67 -31.13 25.09
C LEU A 119 -2.74 -30.64 23.63
N VAL A 120 -1.67 -30.82 22.88
CA VAL A 120 -1.63 -30.52 21.43
C VAL A 120 -2.08 -31.75 20.64
N TYR A 121 -3.24 -31.68 20.00
CA TYR A 121 -3.86 -32.80 19.32
C TYR A 121 -3.97 -32.55 17.81
N PRO A 122 -3.46 -33.42 16.92
CA PRO A 122 -3.65 -33.26 15.48
C PRO A 122 -5.09 -33.59 15.04
N TRP A 123 -5.84 -32.60 14.53
CA TRP A 123 -7.23 -32.73 14.10
C TRP A 123 -7.43 -32.33 12.64
N ALA A 124 -7.48 -33.32 11.75
CA ALA A 124 -7.62 -33.11 10.31
C ALA A 124 -8.93 -32.36 9.93
N HIS A 125 -10.00 -32.49 10.70
CA HIS A 125 -11.29 -31.95 10.31
C HIS A 125 -11.45 -30.43 10.50
N LEU A 126 -10.46 -29.71 11.05
CA LEU A 126 -10.53 -28.23 11.11
C LEU A 126 -10.30 -27.57 9.74
N SER A 127 -9.61 -28.26 8.82
CA SER A 127 -9.29 -27.71 7.51
C SER A 127 -9.78 -28.60 6.38
N LYS A 128 -10.13 -27.95 5.26
CA LYS A 128 -10.40 -28.58 3.96
C LYS A 128 -9.14 -28.68 3.09
N PHE A 129 -8.00 -28.11 3.53
CA PHE A 129 -6.79 -27.91 2.74
C PHE A 129 -5.57 -28.53 3.44
N LEU A 130 -5.73 -29.77 3.90
CA LEU A 130 -4.75 -30.47 4.72
C LEU A 130 -3.43 -30.68 4.01
N SER A 131 -2.33 -30.56 4.76
CA SER A 131 -1.02 -30.84 4.19
C SER A 131 -0.81 -32.31 3.85
N ASN A 132 -0.24 -32.58 2.67
CA ASN A 132 0.22 -33.91 2.27
C ASN A 132 1.72 -34.15 2.56
N GLU A 133 2.43 -33.18 3.13
CA GLU A 133 3.87 -33.29 3.39
C GLU A 133 4.16 -34.05 4.69
N LYS A 134 5.19 -34.91 4.66
CA LYS A 134 5.59 -35.71 5.83
C LYS A 134 5.97 -34.85 7.04
N ASN A 135 6.60 -33.70 6.80
CA ASN A 135 7.05 -32.78 7.84
C ASN A 135 5.89 -32.07 8.57
N ALA A 136 4.67 -32.06 8.02
CA ALA A 136 3.48 -31.51 8.69
C ALA A 136 3.20 -32.19 10.03
N MET A 137 3.55 -33.48 10.13
CA MET A 137 3.36 -34.29 11.33
C MET A 137 4.21 -33.79 12.51
N ASP A 138 5.29 -33.04 12.24
CA ASP A 138 6.21 -32.53 13.26
C ASP A 138 5.75 -31.22 13.91
N VAL A 139 4.69 -30.58 13.39
CA VAL A 139 4.17 -29.31 13.93
C VAL A 139 3.66 -29.47 15.37
N CYS A 140 2.81 -30.48 15.64
CA CYS A 140 2.28 -30.72 16.99
C CYS A 140 3.39 -31.03 18.03
N PRO A 141 4.35 -31.94 17.74
CA PRO A 141 5.51 -32.15 18.59
C PRO A 141 6.32 -30.87 18.86
N LYS A 142 6.56 -30.05 17.83
CA LYS A 142 7.31 -28.80 17.97
C LYS A 142 6.57 -27.77 18.83
N ILE A 143 5.24 -27.61 18.66
CA ILE A 143 4.43 -26.73 19.52
C ILE A 143 4.56 -27.15 20.98
N SER A 144 4.36 -28.44 21.28
CA SER A 144 4.49 -28.98 22.64
C SER A 144 5.90 -28.73 23.20
N LYS A 145 6.95 -28.93 22.41
CA LYS A 145 8.32 -28.61 22.84
C LYS A 145 8.50 -27.12 23.19
N ILE A 146 8.05 -26.21 22.32
CA ILE A 146 8.17 -24.75 22.54
C ILE A 146 7.43 -24.32 23.81
N LEU A 147 6.22 -24.84 24.04
CA LEU A 147 5.45 -24.54 25.26
C LEU A 147 6.19 -25.00 26.53
N ASN A 148 6.78 -26.20 26.51
CA ASN A 148 7.58 -26.69 27.64
C ASN A 148 8.85 -25.85 27.85
N ASP A 149 9.54 -25.46 26.77
CA ASP A 149 10.70 -24.57 26.83
C ASP A 149 10.32 -23.20 27.45
N ASN A 150 9.07 -22.77 27.29
CA ASN A 150 8.49 -21.56 27.88
C ASN A 150 7.85 -21.77 29.27
N GLY A 151 8.00 -22.96 29.87
CA GLY A 151 7.51 -23.28 31.22
C GLY A 151 6.03 -23.66 31.32
N ILE A 152 5.36 -23.96 30.20
CA ILE A 152 3.99 -24.44 30.15
C ILE A 152 4.01 -25.96 29.95
N GLU A 153 3.49 -26.72 30.93
CA GLU A 153 3.44 -28.18 30.84
C GLU A 153 2.55 -28.61 29.67
N ALA A 154 3.16 -29.15 28.61
CA ALA A 154 2.47 -29.46 27.37
C ALA A 154 2.81 -30.87 26.85
N SER A 155 1.78 -31.66 26.55
CA SER A 155 1.92 -32.95 25.87
C SER A 155 1.35 -32.86 24.44
N TYR A 156 1.69 -33.83 23.58
CA TYR A 156 1.08 -33.94 22.26
C TYR A 156 0.60 -35.36 21.98
N SER A 157 -0.42 -35.47 21.11
CA SER A 157 -0.93 -36.76 20.66
C SER A 157 -0.33 -37.16 19.30
N PRO A 158 0.31 -38.34 19.15
CA PRO A 158 1.00 -38.73 17.91
C PRO A 158 0.09 -38.80 16.66
N PHE A 159 0.52 -38.26 15.53
CA PHE A 159 -0.20 -38.31 14.26
C PHE A 159 -0.26 -39.73 13.66
N GLY A 160 -1.27 -39.99 12.83
CA GLY A 160 -1.35 -41.22 12.02
C GLY A 160 -2.12 -42.38 12.67
N TRP A 161 -2.84 -42.13 13.77
CA TRP A 161 -3.65 -43.13 14.49
C TRP A 161 -5.11 -42.70 14.55
N TYR A 162 -6.02 -43.65 14.36
CA TYR A 162 -7.39 -43.54 14.85
C TYR A 162 -7.37 -43.57 16.37
N LYS A 163 -8.05 -42.60 16.98
CA LYS A 163 -8.09 -42.41 18.43
C LYS A 163 -9.52 -42.12 18.86
N SER A 164 -9.86 -42.52 20.08
CA SER A 164 -11.06 -42.05 20.77
C SER A 164 -10.65 -41.05 21.84
N PHE A 165 -11.51 -40.08 22.12
CA PHE A 165 -11.23 -39.03 23.09
C PHE A 165 -12.43 -38.83 24.02
N LYS A 166 -12.14 -38.45 25.25
CA LYS A 166 -13.11 -37.99 26.25
C LYS A 166 -12.63 -36.66 26.78
N ILE A 167 -13.50 -35.66 26.69
CA ILE A 167 -13.28 -34.30 27.20
C ILE A 167 -14.54 -33.86 27.95
N ASN A 168 -14.36 -33.01 28.96
CA ASN A 168 -15.41 -32.35 29.72
C ASN A 168 -15.23 -30.83 29.61
N CYS A 169 -15.75 -30.23 28.53
CA CYS A 169 -15.69 -28.78 28.33
C CYS A 169 -16.33 -28.05 29.53
N ILE A 170 -15.62 -27.08 30.10
CA ILE A 170 -16.02 -26.41 31.36
C ILE A 170 -17.24 -25.48 31.16
N GLY A 171 -17.48 -25.03 29.92
CA GLY A 171 -18.70 -24.29 29.54
C GLY A 171 -18.77 -22.84 30.04
N HIS A 172 -17.63 -22.13 30.11
CA HIS A 172 -17.56 -20.69 30.43
C HIS A 172 -17.30 -19.83 29.17
N GLU A 173 -17.32 -18.49 29.31
CA GLU A 173 -17.34 -17.50 28.22
C GLU A 173 -16.18 -17.60 27.23
N VAL A 174 -15.01 -18.00 27.73
CA VAL A 174 -13.77 -18.20 26.95
C VAL A 174 -13.36 -19.67 26.84
N ALA A 175 -14.28 -20.62 27.09
CA ALA A 175 -13.96 -22.06 27.14
C ALA A 175 -13.66 -22.65 25.76
N GLU A 176 -14.17 -22.03 24.69
CA GLU A 176 -13.96 -22.46 23.32
C GLU A 176 -13.48 -21.30 22.46
N MET A 177 -12.38 -21.53 21.74
CA MET A 177 -11.78 -20.50 20.90
C MET A 177 -11.27 -21.13 19.61
N TYR A 178 -11.85 -20.74 18.48
CA TYR A 178 -11.30 -21.07 17.17
C TYR A 178 -10.33 -19.97 16.72
N ARG A 179 -9.12 -20.37 16.35
CA ARG A 179 -8.03 -19.51 15.92
C ARG A 179 -7.54 -19.94 14.54
N ASP A 180 -7.60 -19.02 13.60
CA ASP A 180 -6.95 -19.16 12.31
C ASP A 180 -5.52 -18.59 12.41
N VAL A 181 -4.54 -19.49 12.51
CA VAL A 181 -3.11 -19.14 12.63
C VAL A 181 -2.58 -18.89 11.23
N LYS A 182 -2.73 -17.65 10.81
CA LYS A 182 -2.23 -17.16 9.53
C LYS A 182 -0.72 -17.10 9.57
N LEU A 183 -0.10 -17.52 8.49
CA LEU A 183 1.32 -17.32 8.27
C LEU A 183 1.56 -15.90 7.84
N TYR A 184 2.25 -15.18 8.69
CA TYR A 184 2.86 -13.93 8.35
C TYR A 184 4.14 -13.87 9.17
N ILE A 185 5.27 -13.66 8.52
CA ILE A 185 6.45 -13.26 9.25
C ILE A 185 6.13 -11.89 9.83
N GLN A 186 5.96 -11.84 11.15
CA GLN A 186 5.94 -10.56 11.86
C GLN A 186 7.23 -9.85 11.44
N PRO A 187 7.16 -8.65 10.82
CA PRO A 187 8.37 -7.87 10.68
C PRO A 187 8.91 -7.71 12.09
N GLU A 188 10.09 -8.27 12.34
CA GLU A 188 10.81 -7.87 13.55
C GLU A 188 10.99 -6.37 13.41
N GLU A 189 10.64 -5.63 14.46
CA GLU A 189 11.13 -4.27 14.61
C GLU A 189 12.65 -4.38 14.67
N HIS A 190 13.28 -4.39 13.50
CA HIS A 190 14.68 -4.11 13.39
C HIS A 190 14.81 -2.64 13.78
N ILE A 191 14.95 -2.40 15.09
CA ILE A 191 15.49 -1.16 15.62
C ILE A 191 16.96 -1.17 15.17
N VAL A 192 17.17 -0.85 13.89
CA VAL A 192 18.50 -0.61 13.38
C VAL A 192 18.90 0.74 13.95
N ASN A 193 20.11 0.84 14.49
CA ASN A 193 20.76 2.11 14.78
C ASN A 193 21.01 2.83 13.45
N ALA A 194 19.96 3.36 12.83
CA ALA A 194 20.05 4.07 11.57
C ALA A 194 20.72 5.42 11.82
N VAL A 195 21.73 5.74 11.03
CA VAL A 195 22.37 7.05 11.03
C VAL A 195 21.75 7.88 9.94
N PHE A 196 21.20 9.04 10.30
CA PHE A 196 20.60 9.95 9.35
C PHE A 196 21.54 11.09 8.99
N LYS A 197 21.62 11.39 7.70
CA LYS A 197 22.41 12.50 7.14
C LYS A 197 21.60 13.27 6.11
N VAL A 198 21.96 14.53 5.91
CA VAL A 198 21.50 15.33 4.76
C VAL A 198 22.67 15.49 3.79
N ILE A 199 22.43 15.22 2.51
CA ILE A 199 23.33 15.62 1.44
C ILE A 199 22.77 16.91 0.85
N THR A 200 23.54 17.99 0.91
CA THR A 200 23.16 19.30 0.38
C THR A 200 23.38 19.37 -1.14
N THR A 201 22.85 20.42 -1.77
CA THR A 201 22.93 20.63 -3.22
C THR A 201 24.36 20.86 -3.73
N ASP A 202 25.29 21.25 -2.87
CA ASP A 202 26.72 21.35 -3.14
C ASP A 202 27.50 20.06 -2.81
N GLY A 203 26.82 19.00 -2.33
CA GLY A 203 27.40 17.68 -2.08
C GLY A 203 28.02 17.50 -0.68
N ASN A 204 27.84 18.46 0.22
CA ASN A 204 28.27 18.34 1.61
C ASN A 204 27.36 17.37 2.38
N GLU A 205 27.97 16.60 3.30
CA GLU A 205 27.24 15.73 4.21
C GLU A 205 27.08 16.43 5.55
N LEU A 206 25.84 16.60 5.98
CA LEU A 206 25.48 17.16 7.28
C LEU A 206 24.88 16.07 8.15
N ASN A 207 25.35 15.97 9.39
CA ASN A 207 24.71 15.11 10.38
C ASN A 207 23.40 15.74 10.85
N ILE A 208 22.41 14.91 11.15
CA ILE A 208 21.15 15.36 11.73
C ILE A 208 21.25 15.29 13.25
N GLU A 209 20.92 16.40 13.91
CA GLU A 209 20.83 16.51 15.35
C GLU A 209 19.37 16.47 15.79
N PHE A 210 19.13 15.95 16.99
CA PHE A 210 17.81 15.86 17.60
C PHE A 210 17.81 16.59 18.93
N ASP A 211 16.70 17.26 19.25
CA ASP A 211 16.50 17.86 20.56
C ASP A 211 16.14 16.80 21.62
N GLU A 212 15.99 17.22 22.88
CA GLU A 212 15.63 16.35 24.01
C GLU A 212 14.29 15.61 23.80
N ASN A 213 13.40 16.15 22.96
CA ASN A 213 12.10 15.57 22.61
C ASN A 213 12.15 14.71 21.33
N LYS A 214 13.36 14.44 20.80
CA LYS A 214 13.61 13.73 19.54
C LYS A 214 13.04 14.43 18.30
N ASN A 215 12.87 15.75 18.34
CA ASN A 215 12.57 16.53 17.15
C ASN A 215 13.85 16.85 16.39
N VAL A 216 13.76 16.85 15.06
CA VAL A 216 14.88 17.25 14.19
C VAL A 216 15.23 18.72 14.41
N ILE A 217 16.51 18.97 14.69
CA ILE A 217 17.08 20.31 14.71
C ILE A 217 17.49 20.65 13.26
N PRO A 218 17.03 21.78 12.69
CA PRO A 218 17.40 22.17 11.35
C PRO A 218 18.92 22.42 11.28
N PRO A 219 19.63 21.87 10.27
CA PRO A 219 21.07 22.11 10.13
C PRO A 219 21.38 23.61 10.00
N ASN A 220 22.44 24.08 10.66
CA ASN A 220 22.83 25.48 10.65
C ASN A 220 22.98 26.03 9.21
N GLY A 221 22.27 27.11 8.90
CA GLY A 221 22.30 27.77 7.58
C GLY A 221 21.36 27.19 6.52
N PHE A 222 20.62 26.12 6.84
CA PHE A 222 19.63 25.52 5.94
C PHE A 222 18.34 26.37 5.89
N ARG A 223 17.90 26.78 4.69
CA ARG A 223 16.77 27.72 4.49
C ARG A 223 15.56 27.16 3.75
N ASP A 224 15.62 25.89 3.32
CA ASP A 224 14.49 25.25 2.64
C ASP A 224 13.46 24.76 3.67
N GLU A 225 12.48 25.61 3.95
CA GLU A 225 11.37 25.32 4.88
C GLU A 225 10.61 24.06 4.46
N ASP A 226 10.40 23.86 3.17
CA ASP A 226 9.66 22.72 2.64
C ASP A 226 10.42 21.41 2.88
N PHE A 227 11.73 21.40 2.65
CA PHE A 227 12.57 20.24 2.97
C PHE A 227 12.66 20.00 4.48
N TYR A 228 12.66 21.05 5.30
CA TYR A 228 12.62 20.91 6.75
C TYR A 228 11.31 20.26 7.25
N GLN A 229 10.16 20.64 6.68
CA GLN A 229 8.89 19.96 6.97
C GLN A 229 8.92 18.47 6.55
N PHE A 230 9.60 18.17 5.44
CA PHE A 230 9.85 16.79 5.02
C PHE A 230 10.70 16.02 6.05
N LEU A 231 11.82 16.57 6.52
CA LEU A 231 12.64 15.95 7.56
C LEU A 231 11.85 15.69 8.84
N LYS A 232 11.06 16.67 9.29
CA LYS A 232 10.18 16.52 10.46
C LYS A 232 9.18 15.38 10.30
N SER A 233 8.62 15.22 9.11
CA SER A 233 7.64 14.17 8.85
C SER A 233 8.28 12.78 8.82
N GLU A 234 9.47 12.62 8.24
CA GLU A 234 10.16 11.33 8.17
C GLU A 234 10.79 10.91 9.50
N LEU A 235 11.35 11.86 10.26
CA LEU A 235 12.19 11.58 11.43
C LEU A 235 11.54 11.93 12.77
N GLY A 236 10.43 12.69 12.77
CA GLY A 236 9.77 13.16 13.99
C GLY A 236 9.13 12.04 14.82
N SER A 237 9.21 12.18 16.15
CA SER A 237 8.81 11.16 17.13
C SER A 237 7.30 11.12 17.47
N ALA A 238 6.57 12.21 17.22
CA ALA A 238 5.16 12.33 17.59
C ALA A 238 4.24 12.44 16.37
N ARG A 239 3.48 11.37 16.10
CA ARG A 239 2.26 11.46 15.27
C ARG A 239 1.11 11.96 16.15
N GLU A 240 1.17 13.21 16.58
CA GLU A 240 -0.06 13.89 16.98
C GLU A 240 -0.88 14.11 15.69
N ASP A 241 -1.74 13.15 15.38
CA ASP A 241 -2.79 13.37 14.40
C ASP A 241 -3.87 14.19 15.09
N GLU A 242 -3.90 15.50 14.82
CA GLU A 242 -4.91 16.44 15.34
C GLU A 242 -6.36 16.11 14.88
N GLY A 243 -6.60 14.93 14.32
CA GLY A 243 -7.90 14.50 13.79
C GLY A 243 -8.39 15.32 12.60
N ILE A 244 -7.50 16.10 11.95
CA ILE A 244 -7.86 16.93 10.80
C ILE A 244 -8.10 16.03 9.59
N GLU A 245 -9.27 16.18 8.97
CA GLU A 245 -9.62 15.46 7.75
C GLU A 245 -8.64 15.80 6.61
N PRO A 246 -7.99 14.80 5.97
CA PRO A 246 -7.11 15.02 4.84
C PRO A 246 -7.80 15.77 3.68
N ALA A 247 -7.09 16.70 3.06
CA ALA A 247 -7.68 17.64 2.11
C ALA A 247 -8.24 16.95 0.87
N HIS A 248 -7.59 15.87 0.42
CA HIS A 248 -8.02 15.13 -0.77
C HIS A 248 -9.40 14.47 -0.60
N LEU A 249 -9.84 14.14 0.62
CA LEU A 249 -11.14 13.48 0.82
C LEU A 249 -12.31 14.35 0.37
N LYS A 250 -12.21 15.66 0.57
CA LYS A 250 -13.20 16.62 0.11
C LYS A 250 -13.12 16.79 -1.42
N VAL A 251 -11.93 17.07 -1.94
CA VAL A 251 -11.73 17.37 -3.37
C VAL A 251 -12.09 16.16 -4.25
N MET A 252 -11.68 14.96 -3.88
CA MET A 252 -11.94 13.75 -4.67
C MET A 252 -13.44 13.48 -4.85
N LYS A 253 -14.25 13.87 -3.86
CA LYS A 253 -15.70 13.76 -3.84
C LYS A 253 -16.38 14.91 -4.59
N GLU A 254 -15.99 16.15 -4.30
CA GLU A 254 -16.56 17.36 -4.92
C GLU A 254 -16.31 17.41 -6.43
N PHE A 255 -15.14 16.94 -6.88
CA PHE A 255 -14.80 16.91 -8.31
C PHE A 255 -15.37 15.68 -9.03
N GLU A 256 -16.12 14.83 -8.31
CA GLU A 256 -16.58 13.53 -8.78
C GLU A 256 -15.44 12.74 -9.43
N LEU A 257 -14.30 12.62 -8.75
CA LEU A 257 -13.18 11.79 -9.21
C LEU A 257 -13.38 10.36 -8.72
N VAL A 258 -13.50 10.21 -7.40
CA VAL A 258 -13.47 8.93 -6.70
C VAL A 258 -14.18 9.05 -5.36
N ASP A 259 -14.77 7.96 -4.90
CA ASP A 259 -15.56 7.91 -3.67
C ASP A 259 -15.44 6.56 -2.96
N PHE A 260 -15.88 6.54 -1.72
CA PHE A 260 -16.03 5.30 -0.97
C PHE A 260 -17.24 4.49 -1.46
N ASP A 261 -17.15 3.17 -1.35
CA ASP A 261 -18.27 2.27 -1.60
C ASP A 261 -18.59 1.44 -0.36
N GLU A 262 -19.76 1.67 0.22
CA GLU A 262 -20.23 0.96 1.43
C GLU A 262 -20.54 -0.52 1.15
N ASN A 263 -20.71 -0.92 -0.12
CA ASN A 263 -20.93 -2.31 -0.52
C ASN A 263 -19.63 -3.06 -0.81
N SER A 264 -18.48 -2.45 -0.54
CA SER A 264 -17.16 -3.03 -0.73
C SER A 264 -16.38 -3.04 0.58
N ASP A 265 -15.36 -3.89 0.68
CA ASP A 265 -14.39 -3.80 1.77
C ASP A 265 -13.66 -2.46 1.74
N LYS A 266 -13.39 -1.90 2.93
CA LYS A 266 -12.81 -0.56 3.10
C LYS A 266 -11.45 -0.46 2.41
N GLY A 267 -11.18 0.70 1.81
CA GLY A 267 -9.94 0.92 1.06
C GLY A 267 -9.97 0.39 -0.37
N ASN A 268 -11.14 -0.05 -0.86
CA ASN A 268 -11.44 -0.23 -2.29
C ASN A 268 -12.40 0.89 -2.69
N LEU A 269 -12.06 1.65 -3.73
CA LEU A 269 -12.76 2.87 -4.08
C LEU A 269 -13.56 2.74 -5.40
N ARG A 270 -14.65 3.49 -5.49
CA ARG A 270 -15.45 3.66 -6.71
C ARG A 270 -14.95 4.86 -7.49
N TRP A 271 -14.77 4.70 -8.79
CA TRP A 271 -14.33 5.76 -9.70
C TRP A 271 -15.48 6.29 -10.54
N TYR A 272 -15.61 7.61 -10.63
CA TYR A 272 -16.57 8.29 -11.51
C TYR A 272 -15.91 8.69 -12.83
N SER A 273 -16.69 9.16 -13.81
CA SER A 273 -16.21 9.49 -15.16
C SER A 273 -14.97 10.38 -15.18
N ASN A 274 -14.92 11.44 -14.35
CA ASN A 274 -13.77 12.34 -14.32
C ASN A 274 -12.50 11.63 -13.83
N GLY A 275 -12.63 10.82 -12.77
CA GLY A 275 -11.51 10.04 -12.24
C GLY A 275 -11.06 8.93 -13.20
N VAL A 276 -11.99 8.25 -13.89
CA VAL A 276 -11.66 7.24 -14.91
C VAL A 276 -10.88 7.85 -16.07
N ILE A 277 -11.26 9.05 -16.53
CA ILE A 277 -10.51 9.78 -17.57
C ILE A 277 -9.08 10.07 -17.09
N MET A 278 -8.92 10.62 -15.88
CA MET A 278 -7.58 10.88 -15.32
C MET A 278 -6.76 9.59 -15.20
N LYS A 279 -7.38 8.51 -14.72
CA LYS A 279 -6.75 7.19 -14.61
C LYS A 279 -6.20 6.72 -15.96
N ASN A 280 -7.00 6.82 -17.03
CA ASN A 280 -6.58 6.40 -18.37
C ASN A 280 -5.50 7.32 -18.97
N LEU A 281 -5.58 8.62 -18.72
CA LEU A 281 -4.56 9.59 -19.15
C LEU A 281 -3.21 9.30 -18.48
N ILE A 282 -3.20 9.07 -17.16
CA ILE A 282 -2.00 8.73 -16.41
C ILE A 282 -1.41 7.40 -16.89
N LYS A 283 -2.24 6.35 -17.06
CA LYS A 283 -1.80 5.06 -17.58
C LYS A 283 -1.10 5.21 -18.93
N THR A 284 -1.77 5.83 -19.90
CA THR A 284 -1.23 6.01 -21.25
C THR A 284 0.06 6.83 -21.22
N PHE A 285 0.10 7.91 -20.43
CA PHE A 285 1.29 8.73 -20.26
C PHE A 285 2.48 7.92 -19.73
N ILE A 286 2.28 7.11 -18.70
CA ILE A 286 3.35 6.29 -18.13
C ILE A 286 3.81 5.25 -19.15
N GLU A 287 2.88 4.50 -19.75
CA GLU A 287 3.17 3.45 -20.74
C GLU A 287 3.93 3.99 -21.96
N ASP A 288 3.51 5.11 -22.53
CA ASP A 288 4.22 5.71 -23.67
C ASP A 288 5.69 6.01 -23.30
N ARG A 289 5.93 6.59 -22.12
CA ARG A 289 7.28 6.99 -21.68
C ARG A 289 8.18 5.81 -21.34
N ILE A 290 7.65 4.75 -20.75
CA ILE A 290 8.44 3.55 -20.42
C ILE A 290 8.70 2.68 -21.66
N ILE A 291 7.79 2.67 -22.64
CA ILE A 291 7.99 1.97 -23.92
C ILE A 291 9.13 2.66 -24.68
N ASP A 292 9.11 4.00 -24.74
CA ASP A 292 10.20 4.78 -25.33
C ASP A 292 11.54 4.59 -24.57
N TYR A 293 11.48 4.29 -23.27
CA TYR A 293 12.63 3.90 -22.46
C TYR A 293 13.13 2.46 -22.74
N GLY A 294 12.36 1.67 -23.50
CA GLY A 294 12.70 0.32 -23.93
C GLY A 294 12.17 -0.79 -23.00
N ALA A 295 11.12 -0.53 -22.22
CA ALA A 295 10.47 -1.54 -21.41
C ALA A 295 9.58 -2.49 -22.23
N ILE A 296 9.57 -3.76 -21.85
CA ILE A 296 8.68 -4.79 -22.36
C ILE A 296 7.42 -4.81 -21.48
N LEU A 297 6.24 -4.68 -22.08
CA LEU A 297 4.98 -4.76 -21.35
C LEU A 297 4.57 -6.21 -21.08
N ILE A 298 4.21 -6.51 -19.84
CA ILE A 298 3.70 -7.80 -19.37
C ILE A 298 2.47 -7.58 -18.49
N ASP A 299 1.61 -8.59 -18.40
CA ASP A 299 0.44 -8.63 -17.52
C ASP A 299 0.38 -10.02 -16.87
N THR A 300 0.48 -10.07 -15.54
CA THR A 300 0.46 -11.32 -14.77
C THR A 300 -0.88 -11.53 -14.07
N PRO A 301 -1.28 -12.78 -13.77
CA PRO A 301 -2.53 -13.06 -13.06
C PRO A 301 -2.69 -12.31 -11.72
N ILE A 302 -3.94 -11.99 -11.35
CA ILE A 302 -4.27 -11.25 -10.12
C ILE A 302 -4.16 -12.07 -8.81
N MET A 303 -3.81 -13.36 -8.89
CA MET A 303 -3.80 -14.24 -7.73
C MET A 303 -2.70 -15.29 -7.81
N TYR A 304 -2.17 -15.66 -6.65
CA TYR A 304 -1.11 -16.64 -6.49
C TYR A 304 -1.66 -17.97 -6.02
N THR A 305 -1.19 -19.07 -6.61
CA THR A 305 -1.37 -20.39 -6.01
C THR A 305 -0.42 -20.57 -4.84
N VAL A 306 -0.91 -21.15 -3.74
CA VAL A 306 -0.06 -21.54 -2.60
C VAL A 306 0.63 -22.89 -2.77
N LYS A 307 0.35 -23.60 -3.88
CA LYS A 307 0.97 -24.88 -4.20
C LYS A 307 2.41 -24.72 -4.73
N ASN A 308 2.76 -23.55 -5.28
CA ASN A 308 4.13 -23.27 -5.71
C ASN A 308 4.97 -22.88 -4.48
N LYS A 309 5.85 -23.79 -4.03
CA LYS A 309 6.69 -23.58 -2.85
C LYS A 309 7.60 -22.36 -2.94
N LYS A 310 8.12 -22.03 -4.13
CA LYS A 310 8.94 -20.82 -4.33
C LYS A 310 8.09 -19.57 -4.04
N LEU A 311 6.91 -19.48 -4.65
CA LEU A 311 5.98 -18.37 -4.42
C LEU A 311 5.54 -18.29 -2.96
N THR A 312 5.17 -19.43 -2.35
CA THR A 312 4.72 -19.48 -0.95
C THR A 312 5.82 -19.05 0.02
N ALA A 313 7.06 -19.50 -0.17
CA ALA A 313 8.18 -19.10 0.67
C ALA A 313 8.44 -17.59 0.63
N GLN A 314 8.30 -16.97 -0.55
CA GLN A 314 8.57 -15.55 -0.74
C GLN A 314 7.40 -14.69 -0.25
N THR A 315 6.16 -15.09 -0.55
CA THR A 315 4.98 -14.36 -0.09
C THR A 315 4.84 -14.39 1.42
N ALA A 316 5.27 -15.46 2.09
CA ALA A 316 5.19 -15.55 3.54
C ALA A 316 6.22 -14.67 4.28
N ARG A 317 7.32 -14.28 3.61
CA ARG A 317 8.28 -13.29 4.12
C ARG A 317 7.82 -11.85 3.92
N PHE A 318 6.84 -11.63 3.05
CA PHE A 318 6.36 -10.29 2.79
C PHE A 318 5.46 -9.84 3.96
N PRO A 319 5.74 -8.69 4.60
CA PRO A 319 5.07 -8.29 5.83
C PRO A 319 3.63 -7.77 5.62
N ALA A 320 3.06 -7.90 4.42
CA ALA A 320 1.70 -7.46 4.15
C ALA A 320 0.67 -8.52 4.54
N ARG A 321 -0.42 -8.05 5.14
CA ARG A 321 -1.62 -8.88 5.33
C ARG A 321 -2.26 -9.11 3.97
N THR A 322 -2.63 -10.34 3.67
CA THR A 322 -3.17 -10.73 2.36
C THR A 322 -4.66 -11.11 2.44
N TYR A 323 -5.32 -11.08 1.29
CA TYR A 323 -6.64 -11.68 1.10
C TYR A 323 -6.50 -13.10 0.58
N TRP A 324 -7.37 -13.97 1.07
CA TRP A 324 -7.44 -15.37 0.68
C TRP A 324 -8.71 -15.60 -0.11
N VAL A 325 -8.59 -16.32 -1.22
CA VAL A 325 -9.70 -16.74 -2.07
C VAL A 325 -9.72 -18.26 -2.12
N GLU A 326 -10.83 -18.85 -1.71
CA GLU A 326 -11.06 -20.30 -1.83
C GLU A 326 -11.81 -20.57 -3.14
N SER A 327 -11.31 -21.53 -3.94
CA SER A 327 -11.96 -21.96 -5.18
C SER A 327 -11.85 -23.49 -5.30
N GLY A 328 -12.98 -24.17 -5.14
CA GLY A 328 -13.03 -25.64 -5.08
C GLY A 328 -12.23 -26.18 -3.89
N SER A 329 -11.29 -27.09 -4.18
CA SER A 329 -10.34 -27.63 -3.20
C SER A 329 -9.06 -26.81 -3.05
N ASP A 330 -8.96 -25.68 -3.76
CA ASP A 330 -7.73 -24.89 -3.85
C ASP A 330 -7.90 -23.53 -3.18
N ARG A 331 -6.77 -22.96 -2.75
CA ARG A 331 -6.69 -21.60 -2.23
C ARG A 331 -5.71 -20.77 -3.01
N TYR A 332 -6.03 -19.48 -3.05
CA TYR A 332 -5.25 -18.47 -3.71
C TYR A 332 -5.07 -17.27 -2.80
N LEU A 333 -3.97 -16.57 -2.99
CA LEU A 333 -3.75 -15.24 -2.43
C LEU A 333 -4.11 -14.21 -3.51
N LEU A 334 -4.84 -13.16 -3.16
CA LEU A 334 -4.86 -11.99 -4.04
C LEU A 334 -3.46 -11.37 -4.02
N ARG A 335 -2.97 -10.98 -5.21
CA ARG A 335 -1.64 -10.40 -5.34
C ARG A 335 -1.51 -9.08 -4.60
N PHE A 336 -0.30 -8.77 -4.14
CA PHE A 336 0.00 -7.54 -3.38
C PHE A 336 1.20 -6.74 -3.93
N ALA A 337 1.83 -7.25 -4.99
CA ALA A 337 2.89 -6.69 -5.84
C ALA A 337 3.16 -7.70 -6.97
N SER A 338 3.38 -7.31 -8.24
CA SER A 338 3.56 -8.26 -9.36
C SER A 338 4.80 -9.14 -9.30
N ASP A 339 5.84 -8.71 -8.56
CA ASP A 339 7.18 -9.30 -8.52
C ASP A 339 7.16 -10.83 -8.39
N PHE A 340 6.21 -11.37 -7.61
CA PHE A 340 6.15 -12.80 -7.33
C PHE A 340 5.92 -13.64 -8.58
N LEU A 341 4.89 -13.35 -9.37
CA LEU A 341 4.62 -14.08 -10.60
C LEU A 341 5.62 -13.71 -11.69
N LEU A 342 6.05 -12.45 -11.71
CA LEU A 342 7.01 -11.99 -12.69
C LEU A 342 8.37 -12.68 -12.52
N PHE A 343 8.83 -12.85 -11.28
CA PHE A 343 10.11 -13.51 -10.98
C PHE A 343 10.04 -15.03 -11.16
N ASP A 344 8.89 -15.65 -10.87
CA ASP A 344 8.66 -17.06 -11.21
C ASP A 344 8.74 -17.26 -12.74
N MET A 345 8.12 -16.36 -13.52
CA MET A 345 8.24 -16.35 -14.98
C MET A 345 9.70 -16.15 -15.43
N PHE A 346 10.43 -15.18 -14.87
CA PHE A 346 11.85 -14.98 -15.18
C PHE A 346 12.70 -16.22 -14.88
N SER A 347 12.38 -16.97 -13.81
CA SER A 347 13.09 -18.20 -13.46
C SER A 347 12.89 -19.35 -14.45
N SER A 348 11.86 -19.25 -15.31
CA SER A 348 11.60 -20.20 -16.39
C SER A 348 12.19 -19.78 -17.74
N MET A 349 12.75 -18.58 -17.84
CA MET A 349 13.31 -18.05 -19.08
C MET A 349 14.72 -18.56 -19.31
N ASN A 350 15.06 -18.81 -20.58
CA ASN A 350 16.44 -18.97 -21.02
C ASN A 350 17.07 -17.58 -21.23
N LEU A 351 17.48 -16.94 -20.15
CA LEU A 351 18.10 -15.61 -20.17
C LEU A 351 19.49 -15.66 -20.83
N LYS A 352 19.79 -14.65 -21.64
CA LYS A 352 21.08 -14.50 -22.30
C LYS A 352 21.72 -13.16 -21.91
N PRO A 353 23.07 -13.07 -21.83
CA PRO A 353 23.77 -11.83 -21.49
C PRO A 353 23.37 -10.62 -22.33
N GLN A 354 23.02 -10.84 -23.60
CA GLN A 354 22.66 -9.78 -24.55
C GLN A 354 21.29 -9.15 -24.27
N TYR A 355 20.46 -9.77 -23.43
CA TYR A 355 19.16 -9.20 -23.04
C TYR A 355 19.32 -8.08 -21.99
N PHE A 356 20.46 -8.03 -21.28
CA PHE A 356 20.64 -7.09 -20.18
C PHE A 356 21.14 -5.71 -20.66
N PRO A 357 20.63 -4.60 -20.07
CA PRO A 357 19.56 -4.54 -19.07
C PRO A 357 18.19 -4.84 -19.68
N MET A 358 17.48 -5.84 -19.13
CA MET A 358 16.17 -6.26 -19.61
C MET A 358 15.11 -5.59 -18.75
N ARG A 359 14.42 -4.59 -19.31
CA ARG A 359 13.40 -3.79 -18.63
C ARG A 359 12.03 -4.41 -18.88
N VAL A 360 11.31 -4.74 -17.81
CA VAL A 360 9.98 -5.34 -17.89
C VAL A 360 9.05 -4.51 -17.04
N TYR A 361 7.90 -4.16 -17.59
CA TYR A 361 6.91 -3.34 -16.90
C TYR A 361 5.55 -4.03 -16.89
N GLU A 362 4.88 -3.94 -15.74
CA GLU A 362 3.49 -4.32 -15.58
C GLU A 362 2.70 -3.12 -15.05
N TYR A 363 1.59 -2.80 -15.71
CA TYR A 363 0.58 -1.90 -15.14
C TYR A 363 -0.32 -2.73 -14.24
N GLU A 364 0.06 -2.84 -12.96
CA GLU A 364 -0.65 -3.68 -12.01
C GLU A 364 -2.03 -3.10 -11.74
N GLN A 365 -3.04 -3.55 -12.48
CA GLN A 365 -4.37 -2.95 -12.40
C GLN A 365 -5.03 -3.16 -11.04
N TYR A 366 -4.72 -4.27 -10.36
CA TYR A 366 -5.24 -4.57 -9.03
C TYR A 366 -4.21 -5.27 -8.16
N ASP A 367 -3.81 -4.60 -7.08
CA ASP A 367 -3.06 -5.21 -5.98
C ASP A 367 -3.75 -4.96 -4.65
N PHE A 368 -3.54 -5.89 -3.73
CA PHE A 368 -4.29 -5.97 -2.51
C PHE A 368 -3.40 -6.09 -1.29
N ARG A 369 -3.44 -5.09 -0.40
CA ARG A 369 -2.79 -5.16 0.92
C ARG A 369 -3.87 -4.98 1.98
N ARG A 370 -4.11 -5.99 2.81
CA ARG A 370 -5.18 -6.00 3.83
C ARG A 370 -4.78 -5.20 5.07
N GLU A 371 -4.49 -3.92 4.87
CA GLU A 371 -4.16 -2.92 5.90
C GLU A 371 -5.22 -2.88 7.01
N GLN A 372 -4.85 -2.48 8.23
CA GLN A 372 -5.85 -2.28 9.27
C GLN A 372 -6.82 -1.18 8.88
N GLU A 373 -8.07 -1.32 9.32
CA GLU A 373 -9.09 -0.32 9.04
C GLU A 373 -8.69 1.08 9.52
N GLY A 374 -8.12 1.19 10.73
CA GLY A 374 -7.64 2.46 11.29
C GLY A 374 -6.40 3.04 10.60
N GLU A 375 -5.75 2.28 9.71
CA GLU A 375 -4.60 2.75 8.93
C GLU A 375 -5.00 3.33 7.57
N LEU A 376 -6.25 3.13 7.13
CA LEU A 376 -6.71 3.58 5.82
C LEU A 376 -6.85 5.09 5.78
N THR A 377 -6.41 5.70 4.67
CA THR A 377 -6.47 7.15 4.50
C THR A 377 -6.72 7.48 3.04
N GLY A 378 -7.99 7.49 2.65
CA GLY A 378 -8.46 7.88 1.31
C GLY A 378 -7.56 7.34 0.20
N LEU A 379 -6.96 8.24 -0.58
CA LEU A 379 -6.09 7.92 -1.73
C LEU A 379 -4.63 7.62 -1.36
N ARG A 380 -4.23 7.78 -0.09
CA ARG A 380 -2.84 7.61 0.38
C ARG A 380 -2.54 6.17 0.80
N ARG A 381 -3.44 5.55 1.57
CA ARG A 381 -3.29 4.19 2.12
C ARG A 381 -4.59 3.42 1.97
N LEU A 382 -4.54 2.39 1.14
CA LEU A 382 -5.68 1.67 0.57
C LEU A 382 -5.52 0.18 0.79
N ARG A 383 -6.60 -0.57 0.55
CA ARG A 383 -6.53 -2.04 0.49
C ARG A 383 -6.47 -2.57 -0.93
N GLY A 384 -7.16 -1.94 -1.87
CA GLY A 384 -7.04 -2.19 -3.30
C GLY A 384 -6.44 -0.96 -3.98
N PHE A 385 -5.40 -1.14 -4.78
CA PHE A 385 -4.73 -0.04 -5.47
C PHE A 385 -4.16 -0.50 -6.81
N ILE A 386 -3.76 0.47 -7.63
CA ILE A 386 -3.12 0.25 -8.93
C ILE A 386 -1.65 0.63 -8.80
N MET A 387 -0.74 -0.23 -9.24
CA MET A 387 0.69 0.05 -9.23
C MET A 387 1.32 -0.08 -10.62
N PRO A 388 1.77 1.02 -11.24
CA PRO A 388 2.80 0.96 -12.28
C PRO A 388 4.09 0.42 -11.64
N ASP A 389 4.56 -0.74 -12.09
CA ASP A 389 5.82 -1.32 -11.60
C ASP A 389 6.70 -1.83 -12.74
N MET A 390 8.01 -1.67 -12.57
CA MET A 390 9.02 -2.02 -13.55
C MET A 390 10.16 -2.76 -12.87
N HIS A 391 10.48 -3.94 -13.39
CA HIS A 391 11.61 -4.74 -12.94
C HIS A 391 12.66 -4.79 -14.03
N THR A 392 13.90 -4.44 -13.69
CA THR A 392 15.00 -4.48 -14.65
C THR A 392 16.05 -5.49 -14.24
N LEU A 393 16.22 -6.54 -15.04
CA LEU A 393 17.31 -7.49 -14.84
C LEU A 393 18.61 -6.91 -15.38
N CYS A 394 19.63 -6.84 -14.54
CA CYS A 394 20.97 -6.36 -14.86
C CYS A 394 21.97 -7.50 -14.67
N LYS A 395 22.95 -7.62 -15.56
CA LYS A 395 23.91 -8.74 -15.52
C LYS A 395 24.75 -8.81 -14.24
N ASP A 396 25.01 -7.67 -13.61
CA ASP A 396 25.84 -7.52 -12.41
C ASP A 396 25.52 -6.19 -11.69
N LEU A 397 26.17 -5.96 -10.54
CA LEU A 397 25.99 -4.75 -9.73
C LEU A 397 26.45 -3.47 -10.45
N LYS A 398 27.46 -3.54 -11.32
CA LYS A 398 27.93 -2.37 -12.06
C LYS A 398 26.89 -1.94 -13.08
N SER A 399 26.35 -2.89 -13.84
CA SER A 399 25.25 -2.68 -14.78
C SER A 399 24.00 -2.16 -14.09
N SER A 400 23.69 -2.63 -12.87
CA SER A 400 22.53 -2.14 -12.14
C SER A 400 22.69 -0.71 -11.64
N ILE A 401 23.91 -0.29 -11.25
CA ILE A 401 24.18 1.10 -10.87
C ILE A 401 24.00 2.06 -12.06
N GLU A 402 24.46 1.70 -13.26
CA GLU A 402 24.29 2.54 -14.46
C GLU A 402 22.81 2.65 -14.88
N GLU A 403 22.08 1.54 -14.83
CA GLU A 403 20.64 1.53 -15.10
C GLU A 403 19.87 2.31 -14.02
N PHE A 404 20.26 2.19 -12.74
CA PHE A 404 19.65 2.93 -11.63
C PHE A 404 19.75 4.45 -11.83
N LYS A 405 20.90 4.96 -12.28
CA LYS A 405 21.08 6.39 -12.61
C LYS A 405 20.15 6.84 -13.73
N SER A 406 19.98 6.00 -14.76
CA SER A 406 19.07 6.30 -15.88
C SER A 406 17.62 6.33 -15.41
N GLN A 407 17.23 5.36 -14.58
CA GLN A 407 15.90 5.27 -13.98
C GLN A 407 15.61 6.38 -12.96
N TYR A 408 16.62 6.90 -12.26
CA TYR A 408 16.48 8.08 -11.41
C TYR A 408 15.96 9.29 -12.20
N PHE A 409 16.53 9.56 -13.37
CA PHE A 409 16.08 10.66 -14.24
C PHE A 409 14.75 10.35 -14.93
N LEU A 410 14.46 9.08 -15.27
CA LEU A 410 13.14 8.68 -15.73
C LEU A 410 12.06 9.04 -14.70
N ILE A 411 12.25 8.64 -13.44
CA ILE A 411 11.35 8.98 -12.32
C ILE A 411 11.18 10.50 -12.20
N LYS A 412 12.30 11.23 -12.16
CA LYS A 412 12.30 12.69 -12.07
C LYS A 412 11.43 13.32 -13.17
N ASN A 413 11.70 12.97 -14.43
CA ASN A 413 11.02 13.55 -15.58
C ASN A 413 9.52 13.21 -15.58
N LEU A 414 9.13 12.00 -15.18
CA LEU A 414 7.73 11.61 -15.05
C LEU A 414 6.99 12.44 -14.00
N LEU A 415 7.60 12.65 -12.83
CA LEU A 415 7.01 13.46 -11.75
C LEU A 415 6.93 14.96 -12.13
N ASP A 416 7.96 15.49 -12.79
CA ASP A 416 7.96 16.86 -13.32
C ASP A 416 6.84 17.06 -14.36
N ASP A 417 6.66 16.09 -15.26
CA ASP A 417 5.61 16.09 -16.29
C ASP A 417 4.20 15.97 -15.69
N LEU A 418 4.03 15.24 -14.57
CA LEU A 418 2.80 15.24 -13.76
C LEU A 418 2.60 16.56 -13.00
N GLY A 419 3.68 17.30 -12.72
CA GLY A 419 3.66 18.53 -11.91
C GLY A 419 3.69 18.27 -10.41
N ILE A 420 4.30 17.17 -9.98
CA ILE A 420 4.39 16.77 -8.57
C ILE A 420 5.74 17.20 -8.02
N LYS A 421 5.71 18.08 -7.02
CA LYS A 421 6.90 18.39 -6.22
C LYS A 421 7.15 17.26 -5.23
N SER A 422 8.35 16.68 -5.27
CA SER A 422 8.76 15.58 -4.39
C SER A 422 10.15 15.86 -3.80
N TYR A 423 10.55 15.07 -2.80
CA TYR A 423 11.83 15.17 -2.10
C TYR A 423 12.68 13.93 -2.39
N ILE A 424 13.97 13.98 -2.05
CA ILE A 424 14.90 12.86 -2.27
C ILE A 424 15.18 12.16 -0.95
N LEU A 425 15.07 10.83 -0.99
CA LEU A 425 15.42 9.97 0.13
C LEU A 425 16.15 8.72 -0.34
N PHE A 426 17.34 8.49 0.21
CA PHE A 426 18.12 7.29 0.00
C PHE A 426 18.22 6.47 1.30
N ARG A 427 18.06 5.16 1.17
CA ARG A 427 18.18 4.16 2.23
C ARG A 427 19.18 3.10 1.80
N THR A 428 20.25 2.91 2.55
CA THR A 428 21.35 2.01 2.15
C THR A 428 22.18 1.58 3.35
N THR A 429 23.01 0.56 3.16
CA THR A 429 24.05 0.24 4.14
C THR A 429 25.17 1.28 4.13
N GLN A 430 25.86 1.42 5.26
CA GLN A 430 27.04 2.29 5.40
C GLN A 430 28.17 1.86 4.46
N GLU A 431 28.40 0.55 4.32
CA GLU A 431 29.39 -0.01 3.42
C GLU A 431 29.09 0.37 1.96
N PHE A 432 27.87 0.09 1.49
CA PHE A 432 27.50 0.39 0.12
C PHE A 432 27.60 1.90 -0.14
N PHE A 433 27.14 2.75 0.79
CA PHE A 433 27.25 4.19 0.64
C PHE A 433 28.71 4.63 0.55
N ARG A 434 29.60 4.16 1.43
CA ARG A 434 31.02 4.54 1.42
C ARG A 434 31.66 4.29 0.07
N ASP A 435 31.36 3.14 -0.54
CA ASP A 435 31.97 2.69 -1.79
C ASP A 435 31.31 3.34 -3.03
N ASN A 436 30.12 3.93 -2.88
CA ASN A 436 29.30 4.47 -3.96
C ASN A 436 28.91 5.95 -3.80
N LYS A 437 29.43 6.64 -2.79
CA LYS A 437 29.00 8.00 -2.41
C LYS A 437 29.13 9.01 -3.55
N ASP A 438 30.14 8.89 -4.40
CA ASP A 438 30.48 9.91 -5.38
C ASP A 438 29.39 10.06 -6.44
N TRP A 439 28.87 8.95 -6.97
CA TRP A 439 27.80 9.01 -7.96
C TRP A 439 26.43 9.32 -7.32
N ILE A 440 26.20 8.93 -6.06
CA ILE A 440 24.99 9.31 -5.32
C ILE A 440 24.96 10.84 -5.14
N LYS A 441 26.09 11.43 -4.73
CA LYS A 441 26.25 12.88 -4.61
C LYS A 441 26.10 13.59 -5.95
N ASP A 442 26.69 13.06 -7.02
CA ASP A 442 26.55 13.62 -8.38
C ASP A 442 25.07 13.67 -8.84
N LEU A 443 24.27 12.64 -8.55
CA LEU A 443 22.82 12.67 -8.84
C LEU A 443 22.11 13.80 -8.09
N ILE A 444 22.41 13.95 -6.80
CA ILE A 444 21.79 14.97 -5.93
C ILE A 444 22.19 16.38 -6.37
N GLN A 445 23.46 16.59 -6.70
CA GLN A 445 23.97 17.86 -7.22
C GLN A 445 23.33 18.21 -8.58
N LYS A 446 23.17 17.24 -9.48
CA LYS A 446 22.49 17.42 -10.79
C LYS A 446 21.00 17.73 -10.64
N GLU A 447 20.35 17.17 -9.64
CA GLU A 447 18.96 17.54 -9.33
C GLU A 447 18.85 18.98 -8.86
N GLY A 448 19.82 19.45 -8.08
CA GLY A 448 19.77 20.75 -7.41
C GLY A 448 18.79 20.77 -6.22
N GLN A 449 18.51 19.61 -5.62
CA GLN A 449 17.71 19.49 -4.40
C GLN A 449 18.47 18.69 -3.33
N PRO A 450 18.34 19.05 -2.04
CA PRO A 450 18.95 18.28 -0.97
C PRO A 450 18.26 16.91 -0.81
N ALA A 451 18.99 15.96 -0.22
CA ALA A 451 18.53 14.59 0.00
C ALA A 451 18.67 14.17 1.46
N LEU A 452 17.69 13.45 1.97
CA LEU A 452 17.80 12.71 3.22
C LEU A 452 18.44 11.34 2.93
N LEU A 453 19.38 10.94 3.78
CA LEU A 453 20.06 9.66 3.72
C LEU A 453 19.85 8.94 5.05
N GLU A 454 19.37 7.71 4.97
CA GLU A 454 19.23 6.79 6.09
C GLU A 454 20.22 5.63 5.88
N LEU A 455 21.17 5.49 6.82
CA LEU A 455 22.28 4.56 6.75
C LEU A 455 22.16 3.46 7.78
N TRP A 456 22.25 2.22 7.33
CA TRP A 456 22.20 1.03 8.18
C TRP A 456 23.58 0.41 8.34
N GLU A 457 23.88 -0.13 9.52
CA GLU A 457 25.12 -0.89 9.73
C GLU A 457 25.10 -2.19 8.94
N GLU A 458 24.03 -2.97 9.09
CA GLU A 458 23.83 -4.23 8.37
C GLU A 458 22.62 -4.17 7.44
N ARG A 459 22.68 -4.93 6.35
CA ARG A 459 21.55 -5.09 5.43
C ARG A 459 20.52 -6.03 6.05
N TYR A 460 19.25 -5.63 6.03
CA TYR A 460 18.13 -6.44 6.51
C TYR A 460 17.00 -6.62 5.48
N TYR A 461 17.00 -5.83 4.40
CA TYR A 461 16.11 -6.01 3.25
C TYR A 461 16.81 -6.73 2.10
N TYR A 462 16.00 -7.20 1.14
CA TYR A 462 16.49 -7.82 -0.10
C TYR A 462 17.36 -6.88 -0.96
N PHE A 463 17.17 -5.57 -0.81
CA PHE A 463 17.90 -4.54 -1.55
C PHE A 463 19.10 -3.97 -0.76
N VAL A 464 20.14 -3.54 -1.48
CA VAL A 464 21.31 -2.84 -0.92
C VAL A 464 21.14 -1.33 -0.88
N LEU A 465 20.33 -0.79 -1.81
CA LEU A 465 20.01 0.62 -1.94
C LEU A 465 18.54 0.75 -2.31
N LYS A 466 17.85 1.69 -1.67
CA LYS A 466 16.51 2.12 -2.02
C LYS A 466 16.46 3.64 -2.11
N PHE A 467 16.07 4.11 -3.27
CA PHE A 467 15.72 5.50 -3.54
C PHE A 467 14.21 5.67 -3.48
N GLU A 468 13.76 6.79 -2.92
CA GLU A 468 12.36 7.16 -2.80
C GLU A 468 12.15 8.62 -3.17
N ARG A 469 10.96 8.90 -3.76
CA ARG A 469 10.44 10.25 -3.99
C ARG A 469 9.20 10.50 -3.13
N PRO A 470 9.35 10.90 -1.86
CA PRO A 470 8.24 11.30 -1.02
C PRO A 470 7.63 12.66 -1.42
N VAL A 471 6.33 12.81 -1.15
CA VAL A 471 5.56 14.05 -1.34
C VAL A 471 4.96 14.46 0.00
N LEU A 472 4.86 15.76 0.26
CA LEU A 472 4.22 16.31 1.46
C LEU A 472 2.72 16.56 1.24
N SER A 473 1.90 16.13 2.19
CA SER A 473 0.47 16.44 2.22
C SER A 473 0.18 17.90 2.58
N ALA A 474 -1.08 18.35 2.51
CA ALA A 474 -1.49 19.66 3.02
C ALA A 474 -1.27 19.84 4.53
N GLN A 475 -1.07 18.74 5.27
CA GLN A 475 -0.73 18.73 6.70
C GLN A 475 0.76 18.43 6.93
N ASN A 476 1.60 18.57 5.89
CA ASN A 476 3.03 18.28 5.91
C ASN A 476 3.36 16.84 6.35
N LYS A 477 2.48 15.87 6.08
CA LYS A 477 2.80 14.45 6.25
C LYS A 477 3.36 13.90 4.94
N SER A 478 4.51 13.27 5.00
CA SER A 478 5.20 12.65 3.88
C SER A 478 4.59 11.28 3.56
N ALA A 479 4.55 10.96 2.27
CA ALA A 479 4.38 9.58 1.81
C ALA A 479 5.15 9.37 0.51
N THR A 480 5.80 8.21 0.41
CA THR A 480 6.55 7.82 -0.79
C THR A 480 5.62 7.59 -1.97
N LEU A 481 5.95 8.27 -3.08
CA LEU A 481 5.27 8.09 -4.35
C LEU A 481 6.05 7.08 -5.21
N SER A 482 7.22 7.46 -5.74
CA SER A 482 8.06 6.59 -6.57
C SER A 482 9.20 5.95 -5.78
N THR A 483 9.68 4.79 -6.23
CA THR A 483 10.85 4.10 -5.65
C THR A 483 11.72 3.46 -6.71
N ASN A 484 13.03 3.38 -6.48
CA ASN A 484 13.94 2.50 -7.22
C ASN A 484 14.84 1.74 -6.23
N GLN A 485 14.98 0.42 -6.37
CA GLN A 485 15.63 -0.44 -5.39
C GLN A 485 16.58 -1.41 -6.07
N ILE A 486 17.82 -1.54 -5.57
CA ILE A 486 18.81 -2.50 -6.08
C ILE A 486 18.71 -3.80 -5.28
N ASP A 487 17.98 -4.78 -5.80
CA ASP A 487 17.81 -6.12 -5.24
C ASP A 487 18.94 -7.06 -5.70
N VAL A 488 19.70 -7.57 -4.72
CA VAL A 488 20.80 -8.52 -4.94
C VAL A 488 20.52 -9.91 -4.36
N GLU A 489 19.30 -10.16 -3.90
CA GLU A 489 18.88 -11.43 -3.29
C GLU A 489 17.85 -12.23 -4.08
N SER A 490 16.85 -11.58 -4.70
CA SER A 490 15.67 -12.31 -5.20
C SER A 490 16.00 -13.28 -6.32
N SER A 491 16.96 -12.94 -7.18
CA SER A 491 17.38 -13.80 -8.30
C SER A 491 18.12 -15.06 -7.86
N LEU A 492 18.75 -15.08 -6.69
CA LEU A 492 19.58 -16.19 -6.22
C LEU A 492 18.81 -17.52 -6.19
N GLU A 493 19.53 -18.64 -6.14
CA GLU A 493 18.92 -19.94 -5.86
C GLU A 493 18.50 -20.06 -4.38
N SER A 494 19.38 -19.63 -3.49
CA SER A 494 19.14 -19.54 -2.05
C SER A 494 20.08 -18.53 -1.42
N MET A 495 19.75 -18.08 -0.20
CA MET A 495 20.64 -17.26 0.61
C MET A 495 20.58 -17.66 2.08
N ILE A 496 21.52 -17.17 2.89
CA ILE A 496 21.51 -17.32 4.35
C ILE A 496 21.12 -15.96 4.92
N ASP A 497 20.01 -15.88 5.66
CA ASP A 497 19.60 -14.62 6.29
C ASP A 497 20.49 -14.29 7.50
N ASN A 498 20.31 -13.11 8.08
CA ASN A 498 21.06 -12.63 9.25
C ASN A 498 20.88 -13.52 10.50
N LYS A 499 20.01 -14.53 10.45
CA LYS A 499 19.80 -15.53 11.52
C LYS A 499 20.46 -16.87 11.20
N GLY A 500 21.25 -16.96 10.14
CA GLY A 500 21.90 -18.19 9.71
C GLY A 500 20.94 -19.18 9.03
N ILE A 501 19.72 -18.77 8.66
CA ILE A 501 18.73 -19.67 8.07
C ILE A 501 18.84 -19.63 6.56
N LYS A 502 19.05 -20.80 5.94
CA LYS A 502 19.00 -20.95 4.49
C LYS A 502 17.57 -20.74 3.98
N ARG A 503 17.36 -19.79 3.09
CA ARG A 503 16.06 -19.55 2.44
C ARG A 503 16.17 -19.76 0.94
N GLN A 504 15.16 -20.43 0.39
CA GLN A 504 14.97 -20.57 -1.05
C GLN A 504 14.62 -19.22 -1.68
N LYS A 505 15.14 -18.98 -2.88
CA LYS A 505 14.87 -17.80 -3.72
C LYS A 505 14.43 -18.27 -5.13
N TYR A 506 14.30 -17.36 -6.10
CA TYR A 506 13.65 -17.68 -7.38
C TYR A 506 14.49 -18.54 -8.33
N ASN A 507 15.82 -18.55 -8.17
CA ASN A 507 16.78 -19.16 -9.09
C ASN A 507 16.64 -18.61 -10.53
N ILE A 508 16.66 -17.29 -10.66
CA ILE A 508 16.72 -16.59 -11.95
C ILE A 508 18.19 -16.54 -12.33
N ASN A 509 18.60 -17.28 -13.36
CA ASN A 509 20.00 -17.40 -13.74
C ASN A 509 20.19 -17.25 -15.26
N PHE A 510 21.44 -17.02 -15.66
CA PHE A 510 21.89 -17.02 -17.05
C PHE A 510 23.32 -17.57 -17.14
N THR A 511 23.72 -18.02 -18.31
CA THR A 511 25.11 -18.40 -18.61
C THR A 511 25.85 -17.20 -19.17
N ASP A 512 26.96 -16.80 -18.56
CA ASP A 512 27.78 -15.69 -19.03
C ASP A 512 28.67 -16.08 -20.23
N GLU A 513 29.50 -15.13 -20.69
CA GLU A 513 30.39 -15.31 -21.85
C GLU A 513 31.47 -16.38 -21.60
N ASP A 514 31.80 -16.64 -20.33
CA ASP A 514 32.79 -17.63 -19.90
C ASP A 514 32.19 -19.02 -19.68
N GLY A 515 30.86 -19.16 -19.83
CA GLY A 515 30.13 -20.42 -19.62
C GLY A 515 29.70 -20.66 -18.17
N GLU A 516 29.87 -19.67 -17.29
CA GLU A 516 29.53 -19.77 -15.87
C GLU A 516 28.09 -19.35 -15.59
N THR A 517 27.44 -20.04 -14.65
CA THR A 517 26.08 -19.66 -14.20
C THR A 517 26.16 -18.44 -13.30
N LYS A 518 25.47 -17.37 -13.70
CA LYS A 518 25.35 -16.11 -12.95
C LYS A 518 23.88 -15.80 -12.63
N TYR A 519 23.69 -14.92 -11.64
CA TYR A 519 22.39 -14.43 -11.19
C TYR A 519 22.32 -12.92 -11.45
N PRO A 520 21.30 -12.41 -12.16
CA PRO A 520 21.19 -10.98 -12.43
C PRO A 520 20.83 -10.22 -11.14
N VAL A 521 21.28 -8.98 -11.05
CA VAL A 521 20.79 -8.00 -10.06
C VAL A 521 19.47 -7.43 -10.58
N ILE A 522 18.46 -7.30 -9.73
CA ILE A 522 17.14 -6.82 -10.12
C ILE A 522 16.96 -5.39 -9.62
N LEU A 523 16.50 -4.48 -10.48
CA LEU A 523 15.99 -3.19 -10.05
C LEU A 523 14.47 -3.28 -9.90
N HIS A 524 13.93 -2.89 -8.75
CA HIS A 524 12.48 -2.72 -8.55
C HIS A 524 12.16 -1.24 -8.63
N ASN A 525 11.34 -0.85 -9.59
CA ASN A 525 11.05 0.54 -9.86
C ASN A 525 9.56 0.77 -10.05
N SER A 526 8.93 1.45 -9.08
CA SER A 526 7.61 2.05 -9.27
C SER A 526 7.82 3.49 -9.72
N PRO A 527 7.72 3.79 -11.04
CA PRO A 527 8.28 5.02 -11.60
C PRO A 527 7.51 6.29 -11.18
N THR A 528 6.21 6.17 -10.97
CA THR A 528 5.32 7.27 -10.56
C THR A 528 4.58 6.99 -9.26
N GLY A 529 4.81 5.82 -8.64
CA GLY A 529 3.95 5.31 -7.58
C GLY A 529 2.57 4.87 -8.06
N GLY A 530 1.79 4.36 -7.11
CA GLY A 530 0.43 3.92 -7.37
C GLY A 530 -0.51 5.05 -7.79
N LEU A 531 -1.47 4.76 -8.65
CA LEU A 531 -2.29 5.76 -9.32
C LEU A 531 -3.10 6.62 -8.35
N GLU A 532 -3.66 6.00 -7.32
CA GLU A 532 -4.35 6.70 -6.25
C GLU A 532 -3.42 7.68 -5.53
N ARG A 533 -2.17 7.27 -5.26
CA ARG A 533 -1.18 8.13 -4.62
C ARG A 533 -0.74 9.29 -5.52
N ILE A 534 -0.74 9.12 -6.85
CA ILE A 534 -0.50 10.22 -7.78
C ILE A 534 -1.59 11.30 -7.61
N LEU A 535 -2.86 10.89 -7.61
CA LEU A 535 -3.98 11.83 -7.39
C LEU A 535 -3.94 12.46 -6.00
N TRP A 536 -3.62 11.68 -4.97
CA TRP A 536 -3.37 12.19 -3.63
C TRP A 536 -2.29 13.28 -3.65
N GLY A 537 -1.13 13.00 -4.24
CA GLY A 537 -0.01 13.94 -4.30
C GLY A 537 -0.35 15.23 -5.04
N LEU A 538 -1.04 15.14 -6.18
CA LEU A 538 -1.51 16.30 -6.95
C LEU A 538 -2.48 17.18 -6.16
N ILE A 539 -3.49 16.56 -5.53
CA ILE A 539 -4.52 17.29 -4.80
C ILE A 539 -3.94 17.90 -3.52
N GLU A 540 -3.24 17.12 -2.71
CA GLU A 540 -2.70 17.59 -1.45
C GLU A 540 -1.65 18.68 -1.65
N THR A 541 -0.77 18.56 -2.65
CA THR A 541 0.21 19.61 -2.98
C THR A 541 -0.50 20.89 -3.42
N ALA A 542 -1.52 20.79 -4.27
CA ALA A 542 -2.30 21.94 -4.72
C ALA A 542 -3.00 22.65 -3.54
N ILE A 543 -3.50 21.92 -2.55
CA ILE A 543 -4.12 22.51 -1.36
C ILE A 543 -3.08 23.06 -0.38
N ARG A 544 -1.96 22.37 -0.18
CA ARG A 544 -0.84 22.79 0.67
C ARG A 544 -0.32 24.16 0.25
N ASP A 545 -0.12 24.34 -1.06
CA ASP A 545 0.50 25.53 -1.63
C ASP A 545 -0.52 26.51 -2.22
N LYS A 546 -1.82 26.37 -1.91
CA LYS A 546 -2.91 27.20 -2.47
C LYS A 546 -2.76 28.71 -2.26
N ASP A 547 -1.98 29.12 -1.26
CA ASP A 547 -1.70 30.53 -0.93
C ASP A 547 -0.38 31.01 -1.56
N LYS A 548 0.42 30.10 -2.11
CA LYS A 548 1.70 30.37 -2.78
C LYS A 548 1.58 30.32 -4.30
N ILE A 549 0.88 29.31 -4.82
CA ILE A 549 0.71 29.05 -6.26
C ILE A 549 -0.75 28.79 -6.60
N VAL A 550 -1.15 29.07 -7.84
CA VAL A 550 -2.52 28.80 -8.31
C VAL A 550 -2.76 27.29 -8.41
N PRO A 551 -3.74 26.73 -7.67
CA PRO A 551 -3.97 25.29 -7.66
C PRO A 551 -4.67 24.80 -8.94
N GLY A 552 -4.43 23.57 -9.34
CA GLY A 552 -5.11 22.94 -10.46
C GLY A 552 -4.35 21.75 -11.04
N PHE A 553 -5.03 20.96 -11.85
CA PHE A 553 -4.37 19.92 -12.65
C PHE A 553 -3.83 20.53 -13.95
N LYS A 554 -2.68 20.05 -14.42
CA LYS A 554 -2.16 20.43 -15.75
C LYS A 554 -3.24 20.21 -16.82
N THR A 555 -3.27 21.06 -17.85
CA THR A 555 -4.30 21.03 -18.90
C THR A 555 -4.47 19.65 -19.53
N TRP A 556 -3.39 18.93 -19.81
CA TRP A 556 -3.45 17.59 -20.40
C TRP A 556 -4.12 16.55 -19.49
N LEU A 557 -4.03 16.73 -18.17
CA LEU A 557 -4.53 15.80 -17.15
C LEU A 557 -5.94 16.18 -16.65
N SER A 558 -6.35 17.45 -16.77
CA SER A 558 -7.65 17.92 -16.27
C SER A 558 -8.82 17.14 -16.89
N PRO A 559 -9.80 16.64 -16.11
CA PRO A 559 -10.99 15.96 -16.63
C PRO A 559 -11.78 16.82 -17.62
N ILE A 560 -11.86 18.12 -17.36
CA ILE A 560 -12.43 19.14 -18.23
C ILE A 560 -11.36 20.18 -18.49
N GLN A 561 -10.98 20.35 -19.75
CA GLN A 561 -9.92 21.27 -20.17
C GLN A 561 -10.49 22.65 -20.48
N VAL A 562 -11.69 22.68 -21.06
CA VAL A 562 -12.37 23.90 -21.48
C VAL A 562 -13.82 23.88 -20.98
N ARG A 563 -14.28 24.98 -20.40
CA ARG A 563 -15.69 25.20 -20.08
C ARG A 563 -16.23 26.38 -20.86
N ILE A 564 -17.34 26.21 -21.55
CA ILE A 564 -18.03 27.27 -22.28
C ILE A 564 -19.10 27.89 -21.40
N LEU A 565 -19.17 29.22 -21.38
CA LEU A 565 -20.16 30.03 -20.68
C LEU A 565 -20.79 31.02 -21.66
N THR A 566 -22.09 31.25 -21.55
CA THR A 566 -22.82 32.28 -22.30
C THR A 566 -23.32 33.39 -21.37
N ILE A 567 -23.41 34.63 -21.88
CA ILE A 567 -23.99 35.78 -21.16
C ILE A 567 -25.52 35.70 -21.16
N SER A 568 -26.13 35.37 -22.31
CA SER A 568 -27.57 35.14 -22.45
C SER A 568 -27.86 33.86 -23.24
N ASN A 569 -29.15 33.51 -23.37
CA ASN A 569 -29.59 32.37 -24.17
C ASN A 569 -29.36 32.59 -25.68
N ASP A 570 -29.19 33.84 -26.13
CA ASP A 570 -29.02 34.17 -27.55
C ASP A 570 -27.70 33.62 -28.13
N GLN A 571 -26.73 33.31 -27.27
CA GLN A 571 -25.43 32.75 -27.64
C GLN A 571 -25.41 31.21 -27.67
N HIS A 572 -26.51 30.51 -27.37
CA HIS A 572 -26.53 29.04 -27.26
C HIS A 572 -26.05 28.35 -28.55
N ASP A 573 -26.59 28.72 -29.70
CA ASP A 573 -26.20 28.11 -30.98
C ASP A 573 -24.71 28.31 -31.30
N TYR A 574 -24.13 29.43 -30.86
CA TYR A 574 -22.70 29.69 -31.05
C TYR A 574 -21.86 28.85 -30.07
N ALA A 575 -22.29 28.72 -28.81
CA ALA A 575 -21.66 27.85 -27.83
C ALA A 575 -21.65 26.37 -28.28
N GLU A 576 -22.76 25.89 -28.84
CA GLU A 576 -22.89 24.53 -29.38
C GLU A 576 -21.91 24.27 -30.53
N LYS A 577 -21.79 25.21 -31.47
CA LYS A 577 -20.81 25.11 -32.56
C LYS A 577 -19.39 25.00 -32.03
N ILE A 578 -19.01 25.84 -31.06
CA ILE A 578 -17.67 25.79 -30.44
C ILE A 578 -17.45 24.47 -29.70
N LEU A 579 -18.45 24.01 -28.94
CA LEU A 579 -18.42 22.73 -28.23
C LEU A 579 -18.15 21.56 -29.19
N GLU A 580 -18.85 21.53 -30.33
CA GLU A 580 -18.68 20.50 -31.35
C GLU A 580 -17.30 20.52 -31.99
N ILE A 581 -16.78 21.71 -32.35
CA ILE A 581 -15.46 21.88 -32.95
C ILE A 581 -14.39 21.35 -31.99
N LEU A 582 -14.37 21.84 -30.75
CA LEU A 582 -13.36 21.42 -29.76
C LEU A 582 -13.49 19.94 -29.39
N SER A 583 -14.71 19.41 -29.31
CA SER A 583 -14.94 17.99 -29.05
C SER A 583 -14.45 17.09 -30.19
N LYS A 584 -14.54 17.53 -31.46
CA LYS A 584 -14.02 16.79 -32.62
C LYS A 584 -12.50 16.68 -32.59
N GLU A 585 -11.82 17.74 -32.12
CA GLU A 585 -10.37 17.78 -31.85
C GLU A 585 -9.95 16.98 -30.60
N SER A 586 -10.90 16.24 -29.99
CA SER A 586 -10.69 15.42 -28.79
C SER A 586 -10.28 16.20 -27.53
N TYR A 587 -10.58 17.50 -27.47
CA TYR A 587 -10.52 18.25 -26.23
C TYR A 587 -11.71 17.90 -25.33
N ARG A 588 -11.47 17.87 -24.02
CA ARG A 588 -12.52 17.60 -23.03
C ARG A 588 -13.22 18.90 -22.66
N VAL A 589 -14.34 19.16 -23.34
CA VAL A 589 -15.06 20.42 -23.24
C VAL A 589 -16.47 20.19 -22.71
N ASP A 590 -16.88 21.00 -21.73
CA ASP A 590 -18.26 21.09 -21.28
C ASP A 590 -18.86 22.49 -21.50
N TYR A 591 -20.19 22.56 -21.52
CA TYR A 591 -20.96 23.78 -21.65
C TYR A 591 -21.89 23.94 -20.44
N ASP A 592 -21.69 25.01 -19.68
CA ASP A 592 -22.58 25.42 -18.59
C ASP A 592 -23.76 26.22 -19.15
N ASP A 593 -24.77 25.49 -19.61
CA ASP A 593 -26.01 25.98 -20.20
C ASP A 593 -27.12 26.25 -19.16
N ARG A 594 -26.78 26.28 -17.87
CA ARG A 594 -27.74 26.60 -16.81
C ARG A 594 -28.19 28.05 -16.91
N ASN A 595 -29.43 28.34 -16.50
CA ASN A 595 -29.91 29.71 -16.39
C ASN A 595 -29.43 30.37 -15.07
N GLU A 596 -28.12 30.62 -14.98
CA GLU A 596 -27.48 31.27 -13.82
C GLU A 596 -26.68 32.51 -14.23
N LYS A 597 -26.49 33.45 -13.28
CA LYS A 597 -25.67 34.64 -13.51
C LYS A 597 -24.24 34.26 -13.90
N LEU A 598 -23.68 34.92 -14.93
CA LEU A 598 -22.32 34.66 -15.43
C LEU A 598 -21.26 34.62 -14.33
N GLY A 599 -21.29 35.57 -13.38
CA GLY A 599 -20.34 35.59 -12.27
C GLY A 599 -20.36 34.33 -11.40
N LYS A 600 -21.54 33.71 -11.23
CA LYS A 600 -21.68 32.43 -10.52
C LYS A 600 -21.07 31.28 -11.32
N LYS A 601 -21.29 31.25 -12.63
CA LYS A 601 -20.69 30.25 -13.55
C LYS A 601 -19.16 30.36 -13.62
N ILE A 602 -18.63 31.59 -13.69
CA ILE A 602 -17.18 31.85 -13.64
C ILE A 602 -16.60 31.35 -12.30
N ARG A 603 -17.24 31.70 -11.18
CA ARG A 603 -16.81 31.22 -9.85
C ARG A 603 -16.80 29.69 -9.77
N GLN A 604 -17.82 29.02 -10.30
CA GLN A 604 -17.85 27.56 -10.33
C GLN A 604 -16.70 26.98 -11.16
N SER A 605 -16.40 27.58 -12.32
CA SER A 605 -15.28 27.17 -13.18
C SER A 605 -13.92 27.32 -12.48
N GLU A 606 -13.75 28.37 -11.66
CA GLU A 606 -12.55 28.56 -10.85
C GLU A 606 -12.45 27.56 -9.68
N ILE A 607 -13.58 27.17 -9.08
CA ILE A 607 -13.65 26.15 -8.02
C ILE A 607 -13.30 24.77 -8.58
N ASP A 608 -13.83 24.43 -9.75
CA ASP A 608 -13.61 23.14 -10.43
C ASP A 608 -12.22 23.05 -11.09
N TRP A 609 -11.38 24.07 -10.91
CA TRP A 609 -10.03 24.18 -11.49
C TRP A 609 -9.99 24.03 -13.01
N ILE A 610 -10.97 24.58 -13.72
CA ILE A 610 -11.01 24.51 -15.18
C ILE A 610 -9.83 25.32 -15.78
N PRO A 611 -8.96 24.70 -16.61
CA PRO A 611 -7.81 25.38 -17.21
C PRO A 611 -8.20 26.54 -18.13
N TYR A 612 -9.23 26.36 -18.96
CA TYR A 612 -9.72 27.38 -19.90
C TYR A 612 -11.22 27.59 -19.73
N THR A 613 -11.65 28.83 -19.48
CA THR A 613 -13.07 29.18 -19.50
C THR A 613 -13.35 30.11 -20.66
N ILE A 614 -14.19 29.69 -21.61
CA ILE A 614 -14.69 30.51 -22.72
C ILE A 614 -15.92 31.28 -22.25
N ILE A 615 -15.97 32.57 -22.55
CA ILE A 615 -17.09 33.47 -22.27
C ILE A 615 -17.59 34.03 -23.61
N LEU A 616 -18.87 33.82 -23.90
CA LEU A 616 -19.52 34.24 -25.13
C LEU A 616 -20.61 35.27 -24.84
N GLY A 617 -20.39 36.50 -25.29
CA GLY A 617 -21.39 37.55 -25.34
C GLY A 617 -21.88 37.82 -26.76
N LYS A 618 -22.72 38.85 -26.89
CA LYS A 618 -23.23 39.33 -28.17
C LYS A 618 -22.10 39.70 -29.14
N LYS A 619 -21.07 40.39 -28.64
CA LYS A 619 -19.92 40.81 -29.45
C LYS A 619 -19.13 39.61 -29.99
N GLU A 620 -18.80 38.64 -29.13
CA GLU A 620 -18.11 37.41 -29.54
C GLU A 620 -18.89 36.64 -30.62
N GLN A 621 -20.22 36.60 -30.50
CA GLN A 621 -21.09 35.95 -31.49
C GLN A 621 -21.12 36.71 -32.83
N GLU A 622 -21.25 38.04 -32.82
CA GLU A 622 -21.26 38.87 -34.03
C GLU A 622 -19.91 38.81 -34.77
N ASP A 623 -18.80 38.91 -34.04
CA ASP A 623 -17.44 38.95 -34.60
C ASP A 623 -16.89 37.54 -34.92
N GLN A 624 -17.62 36.48 -34.57
CA GLN A 624 -17.15 35.08 -34.60
C GLN A 624 -15.78 34.96 -33.90
N THR A 625 -15.71 35.47 -32.67
CA THR A 625 -14.55 35.42 -31.78
C THR A 625 -14.94 34.79 -30.44
N ILE A 626 -13.99 34.64 -29.53
CA ILE A 626 -14.21 34.17 -28.16
C ILE A 626 -13.43 35.03 -27.17
N SER A 627 -13.92 35.10 -25.93
CA SER A 627 -13.15 35.63 -24.80
C SER A 627 -12.77 34.48 -23.87
N VAL A 628 -11.48 34.36 -23.57
CA VAL A 628 -10.90 33.23 -22.83
C VAL A 628 -10.32 33.70 -21.51
N ARG A 629 -10.66 33.00 -20.45
CA ARG A 629 -10.03 33.11 -19.14
C ARG A 629 -9.15 31.87 -18.92
N LYS A 630 -7.83 32.03 -19.06
CA LYS A 630 -6.82 30.98 -18.84
C LYS A 630 -6.40 30.99 -17.38
N ARG A 631 -6.61 29.89 -16.67
CA ARG A 631 -6.13 29.70 -15.30
C ARG A 631 -4.60 29.57 -15.30
N LEU A 632 -3.93 30.29 -14.40
CA LEU A 632 -2.46 30.33 -14.31
C LEU A 632 -1.91 29.20 -13.43
N ILE A 633 -2.34 27.96 -13.67
CA ILE A 633 -2.01 26.79 -12.85
C ILE A 633 -0.50 26.71 -12.58
N GLY A 634 -0.12 26.52 -11.32
CA GLY A 634 1.27 26.43 -10.86
C GLY A 634 2.03 27.76 -10.80
N HIS A 635 1.47 28.87 -11.29
CA HIS A 635 2.15 30.18 -11.20
C HIS A 635 2.06 30.74 -9.79
N PRO A 636 3.10 31.47 -9.32
CA PRO A 636 3.06 32.17 -8.05
C PRO A 636 1.89 33.15 -7.97
N ILE A 637 1.19 33.14 -6.82
CA ILE A 637 0.14 34.10 -6.53
C ILE A 637 0.80 35.42 -6.16
N GLY A 638 0.76 36.38 -7.09
CA GLY A 638 1.27 37.73 -6.84
C GLY A 638 0.44 38.52 -5.83
N PRO A 639 0.86 39.75 -5.47
CA PRO A 639 0.17 40.59 -4.48
C PRO A 639 -1.31 40.87 -4.81
N LYS A 640 -1.64 40.89 -6.10
CA LYS A 640 -3.01 41.09 -6.62
C LYS A 640 -3.90 39.85 -6.56
N LYS A 641 -3.37 38.71 -6.11
CA LYS A 641 -4.06 37.41 -6.05
C LYS A 641 -4.71 36.98 -7.36
N GLU A 642 -4.07 37.30 -8.48
CA GLU A 642 -4.57 36.95 -9.81
C GLU A 642 -4.38 35.44 -10.07
N THR A 643 -5.48 34.72 -10.28
CA THR A 643 -5.47 33.27 -10.54
C THR A 643 -5.58 32.92 -12.02
N SER A 644 -5.98 33.89 -12.86
CA SER A 644 -6.26 33.65 -14.27
C SER A 644 -5.98 34.90 -15.10
N LYS A 645 -5.57 34.71 -16.36
CA LYS A 645 -5.36 35.75 -17.37
C LYS A 645 -6.52 35.76 -18.36
N ASN A 646 -7.08 36.94 -18.62
CA ASN A 646 -8.12 37.11 -19.64
C ASN A 646 -7.49 37.48 -20.99
N VAL A 647 -7.99 36.88 -22.06
CA VAL A 647 -7.62 37.14 -23.45
C VAL A 647 -8.94 37.28 -24.23
N ASN A 648 -9.28 38.49 -24.66
CA ASN A 648 -10.62 38.80 -25.19
C ASN A 648 -10.61 38.94 -26.71
N ASN A 649 -11.73 38.61 -27.36
CA ASN A 649 -11.95 38.77 -28.80
C ASN A 649 -10.92 38.06 -29.70
N ILE A 650 -10.47 36.86 -29.32
CA ILE A 650 -9.55 36.04 -30.15
C ILE A 650 -10.31 35.07 -31.04
N LYS A 651 -9.68 34.57 -32.10
CA LYS A 651 -10.27 33.50 -32.91
C LYS A 651 -10.17 32.16 -32.19
N LEU A 652 -11.10 31.24 -32.50
CA LEU A 652 -11.08 29.89 -31.92
C LEU A 652 -9.78 29.13 -32.25
N SER A 653 -9.17 29.40 -33.41
CA SER A 653 -7.88 28.83 -33.80
C SER A 653 -6.75 29.18 -32.83
N GLU A 654 -6.73 30.41 -32.31
CA GLU A 654 -5.72 30.85 -31.33
C GLU A 654 -5.86 30.07 -30.01
N LEU A 655 -7.08 29.79 -29.54
CA LEU A 655 -7.29 28.92 -28.39
C LEU A 655 -6.82 27.48 -28.68
N ILE A 656 -7.06 26.97 -29.89
CA ILE A 656 -6.60 25.63 -30.28
C ILE A 656 -5.07 25.57 -30.26
N GLU A 657 -4.37 26.62 -30.68
CA GLU A 657 -2.91 26.71 -30.57
C GLU A 657 -2.45 26.68 -29.10
N MET A 658 -3.07 27.48 -28.23
CA MET A 658 -2.78 27.48 -26.78
C MET A 658 -3.01 26.10 -26.14
N LEU A 659 -4.11 25.43 -26.48
CA LEU A 659 -4.42 24.08 -26.01
C LEU A 659 -3.43 23.07 -26.56
N ASN A 660 -3.02 23.19 -27.81
CA ASN A 660 -2.02 22.31 -28.41
C ASN A 660 -0.67 22.46 -27.72
N GLU A 661 -0.24 23.68 -27.39
CA GLU A 661 0.98 23.92 -26.62
C GLU A 661 0.91 23.28 -25.23
N ASP A 662 -0.17 23.53 -24.48
CA ASP A 662 -0.36 23.01 -23.13
C ASP A 662 -0.55 21.48 -23.06
N THR A 663 -0.86 20.82 -24.19
CA THR A 663 -1.12 19.37 -24.28
C THR A 663 -0.14 18.63 -25.19
N LYS A 664 0.90 19.31 -25.68
CA LYS A 664 1.88 18.74 -26.60
C LYS A 664 2.65 17.59 -25.95
N GLY A 665 2.71 16.44 -26.62
CA GLY A 665 3.46 15.27 -26.14
C GLY A 665 2.78 14.53 -24.98
N PHE A 666 1.50 14.81 -24.72
CA PHE A 666 0.70 14.14 -23.70
C PHE A 666 -0.51 13.43 -24.33
N PRO A 667 -1.02 12.36 -23.69
CA PRO A 667 -2.14 11.60 -24.22
C PRO A 667 -3.43 12.44 -24.24
N LYS A 668 -4.30 12.13 -25.21
CA LYS A 668 -5.64 12.71 -25.32
C LYS A 668 -6.70 11.64 -25.06
N HIS A 669 -7.76 12.03 -24.36
CA HIS A 669 -8.93 11.18 -24.12
C HIS A 669 -10.21 12.01 -24.29
N LYS A 670 -11.22 11.43 -24.94
CA LYS A 670 -12.50 12.10 -25.23
C LYS A 670 -13.36 12.23 -23.98
N LEU A 671 -14.15 13.31 -23.90
CA LEU A 671 -15.21 13.46 -22.91
C LEU A 671 -16.50 12.77 -23.41
N PRO A 672 -17.14 11.88 -22.62
CA PRO A 672 -18.39 11.23 -23.00
C PRO A 672 -19.51 12.24 -23.25
N LYS A 673 -20.37 11.97 -24.23
CA LYS A 673 -21.42 12.91 -24.67
C LYS A 673 -22.31 13.46 -23.53
N PRO A 674 -22.79 12.64 -22.57
CA PRO A 674 -23.64 13.16 -21.49
C PRO A 674 -22.96 14.21 -20.61
N PHE A 675 -21.62 14.25 -20.55
CA PHE A 675 -20.88 15.18 -19.69
C PHE A 675 -20.56 16.52 -20.38
N ARG A 676 -20.97 16.70 -21.64
CA ARG A 676 -20.64 17.89 -22.44
C ARG A 676 -21.55 19.08 -22.18
N LYS A 677 -22.72 18.90 -21.55
CA LYS A 677 -23.64 19.99 -21.21
C LYS A 677 -24.21 19.80 -19.82
N PHE A 678 -24.31 20.87 -19.04
CA PHE A 678 -24.83 20.81 -17.68
C PHE A 678 -26.30 20.37 -17.61
N SER A 679 -27.13 20.75 -18.59
CA SER A 679 -28.54 20.33 -18.70
C SER A 679 -28.73 18.83 -18.90
N THR A 680 -27.74 18.15 -19.46
CA THR A 680 -27.75 16.70 -19.71
C THR A 680 -26.73 15.94 -18.86
N LYS A 681 -25.99 16.66 -18.01
CA LYS A 681 -24.91 16.10 -17.21
C LYS A 681 -25.48 15.13 -16.19
N VAL A 682 -24.93 13.91 -16.25
CA VAL A 682 -25.20 12.90 -15.24
C VAL A 682 -24.33 13.21 -14.02
N TYR A 683 -24.97 13.49 -12.89
CA TYR A 683 -24.32 13.60 -11.59
C TYR A 683 -24.48 12.29 -10.86
N PHE A 684 -23.38 11.78 -10.31
CA PHE A 684 -23.40 10.51 -9.58
C PHE A 684 -23.67 10.73 -8.09
N ARG A 685 -23.53 11.97 -7.62
CA ARG A 685 -23.81 12.39 -6.25
C ARG A 685 -25.11 13.20 -6.20
N LYS A 686 -25.86 13.03 -5.10
CA LYS A 686 -27.06 13.82 -4.79
C LYS A 686 -26.71 15.19 -4.25
#